data_AF-A0A7N9CYD8-F1
#
_entry.id   AF-A0A7N9CYD8-F1
#
_cell.length_a   1.000
_cell.length_b   1.000
_cell.length_c   1.000
_cell.angle_alpha   90.00
_cell.angle_beta   90.00
_cell.angle_gamma   90.00
#
_symmetry.space_group_name_H-M   'P 1'
#
loop_
_entity.id
_entity.type
_entity.pdbx_description
1 polymer ?
#
loop_
_entity_poly.entity_id
_entity_poly.type
_entity_poly.pdbx_seq_one_letter_code
_entity_poly.pdbx_strand_id
1 'polypeptide(L)'
;MLLLLLLLPPLVLRVAASRCLHDETQKSVSLLRPPFSQLLPKSRSSSLTLPSSGDPQPLRIQTCYLGDHISDGAWDPEGEGTRGVSRALAAVREATQRIQAVLAVQGPLLLSRDPARYCHAVWGDPDTPNYHRCSLLNPGYKGESCLGAKIPDAHLRGYTLWPEQGPPQLVQPDGPGVQNTDFLLYVRVAHTSKCHQEPSVIAYAACCQLDSGDRPLAGTIVYCAQHLTSPSLSHSDIVMATLHELLHALGFSEQLFKKWQDCPSGFSVRENCSTRQQVTRQDEWGQLLLTTPAVSLSLAKHLGVPGASLGVPLEEEEGLLSSHWEARLLQGSLMTATFDGAQRTQLDPITLAAFEDSGWYQVNHSAAEELLWGQGSGPEFGLVTTCGTGSSDFFCTGSGLGCHYLHLDKGSCSSDPMLEGCRMYKPLANGSECWKKENGFPAGVENPHGEIYHSQSRCFFANLTSQLLPGDKTRHPSLNPHLKEAELVGRCYLHQCTARGAYKVQVEGSPWVPCLPGKVIQIPGYYGLLFCPRGRLCQTNEAINAVTSPPVSLSTPDPLFQLSLGLAGPPGHSLGKEQQEGLAEAVLQALASRGGTGRCYFHSPSITTSLVFTVHMWKSPGCQGPSVAMLHRALTLTLQKKPLEVYHGGANFTTQPSKLLLTSDHNPSMTHLRLSVGLCLMLLIFVGVLGTTAYQKRATLPVRPSPSHHSPELHGTRVPVRGIREV
;
A
#
# COMPACT_ATOMS: atom_id res chain seq x y z
N MET A 1 40.66 -9.21 23.21
CA MET A 1 39.82 -8.57 22.16
C MET A 1 38.57 -9.37 21.76
N LEU A 2 38.12 -10.39 22.51
CA LEU A 2 36.98 -11.24 22.07
C LEU A 2 35.65 -11.01 22.83
N LEU A 3 35.57 -10.03 23.74
CA LEU A 3 34.42 -9.82 24.63
C LEU A 3 33.58 -8.57 24.33
N LEU A 4 34.01 -7.73 23.37
CA LEU A 4 33.36 -6.43 23.08
C LEU A 4 32.29 -6.49 21.98
N LEU A 5 32.07 -7.66 21.38
CA LEU A 5 31.16 -7.87 20.24
C LEU A 5 29.74 -8.34 20.63
N LEU A 6 29.44 -8.47 21.93
CA LEU A 6 28.17 -9.00 22.45
C LEU A 6 27.26 -7.94 23.10
N LEU A 7 27.58 -6.65 22.96
CA LEU A 7 26.80 -5.54 23.55
C LEU A 7 26.30 -4.51 22.53
N LEU A 8 26.43 -4.79 21.22
CA LEU A 8 25.66 -4.09 20.20
C LEU A 8 24.34 -4.85 20.01
N PRO A 9 23.16 -4.25 20.28
CA PRO A 9 21.91 -4.83 19.82
C PRO A 9 21.93 -4.92 18.29
N PRO A 10 21.23 -5.90 17.67
CA PRO A 10 21.21 -6.01 16.22
C PRO A 10 20.62 -4.72 15.64
N LEU A 11 21.46 -3.97 14.92
CA LEU A 11 21.05 -2.74 14.22
C LEU A 11 20.24 -3.14 12.98
N VAL A 12 19.05 -3.66 13.21
CA VAL A 12 18.02 -3.83 12.19
C VAL A 12 17.66 -2.41 11.74
N LEU A 13 18.18 -2.00 10.58
CA LEU A 13 17.61 -0.88 9.83
C LEU A 13 16.21 -1.31 9.39
N ARG A 14 15.24 -1.18 10.30
CA ARG A 14 13.84 -0.98 9.91
C ARG A 14 13.85 0.28 9.06
N VAL A 15 13.34 0.18 7.83
CA VAL A 15 12.73 1.34 7.18
C VAL A 15 11.56 1.71 8.09
N ALA A 16 11.77 2.71 8.94
CA ALA A 16 10.77 3.14 9.89
C ALA A 16 9.71 3.94 9.13
N ALA A 17 8.64 3.27 8.72
CA ALA A 17 7.46 3.93 8.19
C ALA A 17 6.99 5.00 9.19
N SER A 18 6.62 6.18 8.69
CA SER A 18 6.21 7.28 9.56
C SER A 18 4.90 6.92 10.28
N ARG A 19 4.90 7.00 11.61
CA ARG A 19 3.72 6.87 12.47
C ARG A 19 2.94 8.19 12.46
N CYS A 20 1.60 8.13 12.48
CA CYS A 20 0.75 9.29 12.78
C CYS A 20 0.51 9.43 14.30
N LEU A 21 0.39 10.67 14.81
CA LEU A 21 0.06 10.98 16.21
C LEU A 21 -1.31 11.65 16.41
N HIS A 22 -2.19 11.60 15.40
CA HIS A 22 -3.45 12.37 15.42
C HIS A 22 -4.33 12.07 16.63
N ASP A 23 -4.58 10.80 16.96
CA ASP A 23 -5.49 10.48 18.07
C ASP A 23 -4.96 10.98 19.42
N GLU A 24 -3.66 10.90 19.67
CA GLU A 24 -3.01 11.42 20.89
C GLU A 24 -2.97 12.96 20.92
N THR A 25 -2.77 13.62 19.78
CA THR A 25 -2.81 15.10 19.70
C THR A 25 -4.23 15.65 19.78
N GLN A 26 -5.22 14.99 19.17
CA GLN A 26 -6.64 15.37 19.23
C GLN A 26 -7.22 15.18 20.63
N LYS A 27 -6.80 14.12 21.36
CA LYS A 27 -7.12 13.93 22.80
C LYS A 27 -6.50 15.02 23.69
N SER A 28 -5.44 15.70 23.23
CA SER A 28 -4.78 16.82 23.95
C SER A 28 -5.37 18.22 23.69
N VAL A 29 -6.42 18.34 22.86
CA VAL A 29 -7.05 19.61 22.47
C VAL A 29 -8.49 19.68 22.98
N SER A 30 -8.87 20.80 23.61
CA SER A 30 -10.27 21.12 23.90
C SER A 30 -11.00 21.45 22.60
N LEU A 31 -11.78 20.50 22.08
CA LEU A 31 -12.55 20.65 20.85
C LEU A 31 -13.78 21.55 21.10
N LEU A 32 -13.64 22.84 20.83
CA LEU A 32 -14.67 23.82 21.15
C LEU A 32 -15.85 23.73 20.17
N ARG A 33 -17.06 23.49 20.69
CA ARG A 33 -18.33 23.69 19.97
C ARG A 33 -19.05 24.92 20.55
N PRO A 34 -19.44 25.92 19.73
CA PRO A 34 -20.23 27.05 20.22
C PRO A 34 -21.63 26.58 20.66
N PRO A 35 -22.14 27.05 21.81
CA PRO A 35 -23.48 26.70 22.28
C PRO A 35 -24.56 27.28 21.34
N PHE A 36 -25.69 26.56 21.23
CA PHE A 36 -26.81 26.90 20.32
C PHE A 36 -27.54 28.22 20.66
N SER A 37 -27.20 28.88 21.76
CA SER A 37 -28.01 29.91 22.43
C SER A 37 -27.37 31.31 22.41
N GLN A 38 -27.05 31.82 21.22
CA GLN A 38 -26.81 33.28 21.05
C GLN A 38 -27.12 33.83 19.65
N LEU A 39 -28.15 33.29 18.98
CA LEU A 39 -28.83 34.00 17.89
C LEU A 39 -29.57 35.22 18.46
N LEU A 40 -29.13 36.43 18.09
CA LEU A 40 -30.00 37.61 18.16
C LEU A 40 -31.27 37.36 17.31
N PRO A 41 -32.41 38.02 17.62
CA PRO A 41 -33.66 37.75 16.93
C PRO A 41 -33.52 38.03 15.43
N LYS A 42 -34.04 37.12 14.61
CA LYS A 42 -33.90 37.08 13.15
C LYS A 42 -34.10 38.48 12.53
N SER A 43 -33.00 39.15 12.17
CA SER A 43 -33.03 40.09 11.06
C SER A 43 -33.52 39.31 9.84
N ARG A 44 -34.48 39.86 9.09
CA ARG A 44 -35.05 39.18 7.94
C ARG A 44 -34.00 39.10 6.83
N SER A 45 -33.23 38.01 6.77
CA SER A 45 -32.52 37.66 5.56
C SER A 45 -33.56 37.51 4.45
N SER A 46 -33.41 38.31 3.40
CA SER A 46 -34.25 38.25 2.21
C SER A 46 -34.14 36.86 1.60
N SER A 47 -35.28 36.30 1.18
CA SER A 47 -35.33 35.04 0.45
C SER A 47 -34.68 35.23 -0.92
N LEU A 48 -33.39 34.95 -1.01
CA LEU A 48 -32.57 35.11 -2.22
C LEU A 48 -31.92 33.78 -2.59
N THR A 49 -32.50 33.19 -3.62
CA THR A 49 -31.91 32.27 -4.61
C THR A 49 -30.43 31.90 -4.41
N LEU A 50 -30.16 30.60 -4.26
CA LEU A 50 -28.85 30.04 -4.60
C LEU A 50 -28.49 30.42 -6.06
N PRO A 51 -27.20 30.61 -6.39
CA PRO A 51 -26.76 30.68 -7.78
C PRO A 51 -27.14 29.37 -8.51
N SER A 52 -27.91 29.46 -9.59
CA SER A 52 -28.27 28.31 -10.42
C SER A 52 -27.12 27.93 -11.37
N SER A 53 -25.97 27.55 -10.80
CA SER A 53 -24.76 27.13 -11.50
C SER A 53 -24.32 25.79 -10.94
N GLY A 54 -24.45 24.71 -11.72
CA GLY A 54 -24.32 23.33 -11.24
C GLY A 54 -22.89 22.82 -11.02
N ASP A 55 -21.90 23.70 -10.93
CA ASP A 55 -20.48 23.34 -10.90
C ASP A 55 -19.90 23.37 -9.47
N PRO A 56 -19.31 22.27 -8.97
CA PRO A 56 -18.76 22.20 -7.62
C PRO A 56 -17.57 23.16 -7.44
N GLN A 57 -17.62 23.99 -6.39
CA GLN A 57 -16.53 24.91 -6.02
C GLN A 57 -15.56 24.27 -5.01
N PRO A 58 -14.23 24.52 -5.09
CA PRO A 58 -13.26 23.99 -4.13
C PRO A 58 -13.43 24.54 -2.71
N LEU A 59 -12.95 23.79 -1.71
CA LEU A 59 -13.07 24.15 -0.29
C LEU A 59 -12.11 25.30 0.02
N ARG A 60 -12.62 26.44 0.50
CA ARG A 60 -11.80 27.62 0.73
C ARG A 60 -11.10 27.52 2.08
N ILE A 61 -9.99 26.76 2.08
CA ILE A 61 -9.08 26.61 3.22
C ILE A 61 -8.14 27.82 3.24
N GLN A 62 -8.39 28.77 4.15
CA GLN A 62 -7.43 29.85 4.39
C GLN A 62 -6.35 29.38 5.35
N THR A 63 -5.10 29.51 4.93
CA THR A 63 -3.93 29.15 5.73
C THR A 63 -3.48 30.35 6.56
N CYS A 64 -3.03 30.09 7.79
CA CYS A 64 -2.57 31.12 8.72
C CYS A 64 -1.25 30.66 9.33
N TYR A 65 -0.14 31.12 8.76
CA TYR A 65 1.18 30.86 9.35
C TYR A 65 1.35 31.68 10.62
N LEU A 66 1.73 31.02 11.70
CA LEU A 66 2.10 31.65 12.95
C LEU A 66 3.60 31.41 13.15
N GLY A 67 4.39 32.45 12.86
CA GLY A 67 5.78 32.47 13.27
C GLY A 67 5.84 32.54 14.79
N ASP A 68 6.45 31.55 15.42
CA ASP A 68 6.90 31.70 16.80
C ASP A 68 7.84 32.92 16.84
N HIS A 69 7.54 33.91 17.67
CA HIS A 69 8.44 35.03 17.89
C HIS A 69 9.74 34.49 18.49
N ILE A 70 10.78 34.41 17.67
CA ILE A 70 12.15 34.11 18.13
C ILE A 70 12.50 35.17 19.17
N SER A 71 12.69 34.75 20.41
CA SER A 71 13.17 35.64 21.46
C SER A 71 14.60 36.05 21.12
N ASP A 72 14.87 37.35 21.06
CA ASP A 72 16.19 37.90 20.76
C ASP A 72 17.27 37.21 21.60
N GLY A 73 18.19 36.49 20.93
CA GLY A 73 19.29 35.76 21.56
C GLY A 73 19.46 34.30 21.11
N ALA A 74 18.46 33.66 20.52
CA ALA A 74 18.65 32.35 19.88
C ALA A 74 19.31 32.53 18.49
N TRP A 75 20.48 31.92 18.29
CA TRP A 75 21.22 32.00 17.03
C TRP A 75 20.57 31.08 15.98
N ASP A 76 19.97 31.65 14.94
CA ASP A 76 19.51 30.93 13.72
C ASP A 76 20.71 30.76 12.76
N PRO A 77 21.22 29.54 12.55
CA PRO A 77 22.30 29.30 11.59
C PRO A 77 21.71 29.32 10.17
N GLU A 78 22.22 30.24 9.33
CA GLU A 78 22.06 30.19 7.87
C GLU A 78 20.61 30.25 7.33
N GLY A 79 19.65 30.76 8.12
CA GLY A 79 18.27 31.01 7.68
C GLY A 79 17.44 29.75 7.42
N GLU A 80 17.88 28.62 7.99
CA GLU A 80 17.31 27.30 7.76
C GLU A 80 15.80 27.24 8.10
N GLY A 81 15.38 27.95 9.15
CA GLY A 81 13.95 28.09 9.51
C GLY A 81 13.09 28.70 8.39
N THR A 82 13.58 29.72 7.69
CA THR A 82 12.86 30.37 6.58
C THR A 82 12.67 29.42 5.40
N ARG A 83 13.65 28.55 5.14
CA ARG A 83 13.58 27.51 4.10
C ARG A 83 12.58 26.41 4.49
N GLY A 84 12.58 25.99 5.75
CA GLY A 84 11.61 25.03 6.29
C GLY A 84 10.16 25.51 6.15
N VAL A 85 9.87 26.72 6.64
CA VAL A 85 8.54 27.37 6.52
C VAL A 85 8.10 27.46 5.05
N SER A 86 9.02 27.79 4.14
CA SER A 86 8.74 27.87 2.71
C SER A 86 8.34 26.51 2.11
N ARG A 87 8.96 25.40 2.52
CA ARG A 87 8.55 24.01 2.13
C ARG A 87 7.19 23.64 2.73
N ALA A 88 6.95 23.94 4.00
CA ALA A 88 5.65 23.69 4.63
C ALA A 88 4.51 24.43 3.90
N LEU A 89 4.66 25.74 3.65
CA LEU A 89 3.62 26.53 2.96
C LEU A 89 3.40 26.12 1.50
N ALA A 90 4.43 25.61 0.81
CA ALA A 90 4.28 25.00 -0.50
C ALA A 90 3.50 23.68 -0.43
N ALA A 91 3.81 22.81 0.56
CA ALA A 91 3.13 21.53 0.74
C ALA A 91 1.66 21.70 1.12
N VAL A 92 1.33 22.64 2.01
CA VAL A 92 -0.06 23.00 2.33
C VAL A 92 -0.80 23.49 1.10
N ARG A 93 -0.19 24.37 0.27
CA ARG A 93 -0.83 24.87 -0.96
C ARG A 93 -1.17 23.75 -1.94
N GLU A 94 -0.29 22.77 -2.11
CA GLU A 94 -0.54 21.63 -3.00
C GLU A 94 -1.58 20.68 -2.41
N ALA A 95 -1.51 20.40 -1.09
CA ALA A 95 -2.50 19.56 -0.41
C ALA A 95 -3.92 20.17 -0.48
N THR A 96 -4.07 21.47 -0.22
CA THR A 96 -5.39 22.13 -0.33
C THR A 96 -5.91 22.18 -1.78
N GLN A 97 -5.03 22.17 -2.78
CA GLN A 97 -5.43 22.05 -4.20
C GLN A 97 -5.92 20.64 -4.59
N ARG A 98 -5.48 19.59 -3.88
CA ARG A 98 -5.97 18.21 -4.07
C ARG A 98 -7.35 17.99 -3.46
N ILE A 99 -7.74 18.74 -2.41
CA ILE A 99 -9.06 18.63 -1.78
C ILE A 99 -10.12 19.46 -2.53
N GLN A 100 -10.77 18.84 -3.52
CA GLN A 100 -11.94 19.39 -4.20
C GLN A 100 -13.23 18.99 -3.46
N ALA A 101 -13.66 19.83 -2.52
CA ALA A 101 -14.89 19.64 -1.75
C ALA A 101 -15.75 20.90 -1.66
N VAL A 102 -17.08 20.79 -1.81
CA VAL A 102 -17.97 21.97 -1.87
C VAL A 102 -18.60 22.27 -0.51
N LEU A 103 -18.30 23.47 0.00
CA LEU A 103 -19.22 24.30 0.78
C LEU A 103 -18.96 25.77 0.46
N ALA A 104 -19.97 26.62 0.62
CA ALA A 104 -19.85 28.07 0.49
C ALA A 104 -20.51 28.77 1.68
N VAL A 105 -19.73 29.04 2.74
CA VAL A 105 -20.14 29.95 3.82
C VAL A 105 -20.25 31.38 3.28
N GLN A 106 -21.35 32.05 3.59
CA GLN A 106 -21.55 33.48 3.29
C GLN A 106 -21.08 34.34 4.46
N GLY A 107 -20.32 35.41 4.16
CA GLY A 107 -19.71 36.30 5.14
C GLY A 107 -18.34 35.82 5.65
N PRO A 108 -17.70 36.58 6.56
CA PRO A 108 -16.44 36.20 7.17
C PRO A 108 -16.62 35.05 8.17
N LEU A 109 -15.72 34.07 8.14
CA LEU A 109 -15.63 33.04 9.16
C LEU A 109 -15.07 33.66 10.45
N LEU A 110 -15.81 33.51 11.55
CA LEU A 110 -15.49 34.08 12.85
C LEU A 110 -15.60 33.02 13.95
N LEU A 111 -14.44 32.63 14.47
CA LEU A 111 -14.27 31.57 15.46
C LEU A 111 -14.77 32.02 16.84
N SER A 112 -15.24 31.09 17.67
CA SER A 112 -15.72 31.38 19.03
C SER A 112 -14.59 31.24 20.07
N ARG A 113 -14.63 32.07 21.11
CA ARG A 113 -13.81 31.91 22.32
C ARG A 113 -14.42 30.87 23.26
N ASP A 114 -13.62 30.27 24.12
CA ASP A 114 -14.08 29.32 25.13
C ASP A 114 -14.54 30.06 26.40
N PRO A 115 -15.84 30.02 26.78
CA PRO A 115 -16.33 30.64 28.00
C PRO A 115 -15.62 30.15 29.26
N ALA A 116 -15.20 28.88 29.31
CA ALA A 116 -14.48 28.32 30.45
C ALA A 116 -13.06 28.90 30.61
N ARG A 117 -12.50 29.52 29.55
CA ARG A 117 -11.16 30.10 29.57
C ARG A 117 -11.17 31.59 29.89
N TYR A 118 -12.10 32.37 29.31
CA TYR A 118 -12.17 33.82 29.55
C TYR A 118 -13.04 34.22 30.76
N CYS A 119 -13.93 33.35 31.22
CA CYS A 119 -14.83 33.61 32.32
C CYS A 119 -14.45 32.83 33.58
N HIS A 120 -14.37 33.50 34.72
CA HIS A 120 -14.09 32.87 36.02
C HIS A 120 -15.38 32.48 36.76
N ALA A 121 -16.46 33.26 36.60
CA ALA A 121 -17.77 32.96 37.18
C ALA A 121 -18.91 33.39 36.24
N VAL A 122 -19.98 32.58 36.20
CA VAL A 122 -21.22 32.86 35.44
C VAL A 122 -22.41 33.00 36.39
N TRP A 123 -23.44 33.73 35.95
CA TRP A 123 -24.70 33.84 36.70
C TRP A 123 -25.44 32.49 36.72
N GLY A 124 -25.58 31.90 37.91
CA GLY A 124 -26.19 30.59 38.13
C GLY A 124 -27.69 30.60 38.45
N ASP A 125 -28.32 31.78 38.52
CA ASP A 125 -29.75 31.93 38.84
C ASP A 125 -30.61 31.97 37.56
N PRO A 126 -31.47 30.96 37.31
CA PRO A 126 -32.28 30.85 36.09
C PRO A 126 -33.37 31.92 35.97
N ASP A 127 -33.79 32.54 37.07
CA ASP A 127 -34.84 33.56 37.06
C ASP A 127 -34.28 34.96 36.71
N THR A 128 -32.94 35.10 36.59
CA THR A 128 -32.29 36.36 36.22
C THR A 128 -32.13 36.52 34.70
N PRO A 129 -32.29 37.74 34.15
CA PRO A 129 -32.00 38.02 32.74
C PRO A 129 -30.55 37.75 32.32
N ASN A 130 -29.63 37.56 33.28
CA ASN A 130 -28.20 37.34 33.06
C ASN A 130 -27.79 35.86 33.15
N TYR A 131 -28.71 34.92 33.36
CA TYR A 131 -28.43 33.49 33.50
C TYR A 131 -27.46 32.94 32.42
N HIS A 132 -26.49 32.13 32.85
CA HIS A 132 -25.37 31.61 32.06
C HIS A 132 -24.44 32.65 31.40
N ARG A 133 -24.62 33.96 31.63
CA ARG A 133 -23.69 34.99 31.15
C ARG A 133 -22.53 35.20 32.13
N CYS A 134 -21.41 35.68 31.60
CA CYS A 134 -20.20 35.89 32.39
C CYS A 134 -20.35 37.06 33.38
N SER A 135 -20.20 36.78 34.68
CA SER A 135 -20.28 37.78 35.76
C SER A 135 -18.91 38.30 36.20
N LEU A 136 -17.85 37.49 36.03
CA LEU A 136 -16.47 37.83 36.40
C LEU A 136 -15.48 37.24 35.39
N LEU A 137 -14.57 38.07 34.86
CA LEU A 137 -13.53 37.65 33.93
C LEU A 137 -12.41 36.87 34.62
N ASN A 138 -11.79 35.96 33.87
CA ASN A 138 -10.54 35.32 34.26
C ASN A 138 -9.34 36.24 33.90
N PRO A 139 -8.60 36.81 34.88
CA PRO A 139 -7.43 37.65 34.60
C PRO A 139 -6.25 36.86 33.99
N GLY A 140 -6.28 35.53 34.04
CA GLY A 140 -5.30 34.66 33.40
C GLY A 140 -5.54 34.41 31.90
N TYR A 141 -6.64 34.90 31.32
CA TYR A 141 -6.97 34.67 29.91
C TYR A 141 -6.04 35.42 28.95
N LYS A 142 -5.52 34.72 27.92
CA LYS A 142 -4.51 35.24 26.97
C LYS A 142 -4.91 35.11 25.49
N GLY A 143 -6.20 34.88 25.23
CA GLY A 143 -6.73 34.51 23.91
C GLY A 143 -6.78 32.99 23.67
N GLU A 144 -7.28 32.57 22.51
CA GLU A 144 -7.42 31.15 22.18
C GLU A 144 -6.16 30.51 21.58
N SER A 145 -6.07 29.18 21.68
CA SER A 145 -4.86 28.41 21.35
C SER A 145 -5.17 26.96 21.05
N CYS A 146 -4.63 26.39 19.97
CA CYS A 146 -4.80 24.99 19.56
C CYS A 146 -3.44 24.39 19.14
N LEU A 147 -3.06 23.21 19.67
CA LEU A 147 -1.71 22.62 19.51
C LEU A 147 -0.52 23.62 19.67
N GLY A 148 -0.70 24.63 20.53
CA GLY A 148 0.27 25.70 20.76
C GLY A 148 0.24 26.85 19.73
N ALA A 149 -0.47 26.73 18.62
CA ALA A 149 -0.77 27.85 17.72
C ALA A 149 -1.73 28.83 18.42
N LYS A 150 -1.32 30.10 18.59
CA LYS A 150 -2.19 31.17 19.13
C LYS A 150 -3.15 31.65 18.04
N ILE A 151 -4.45 31.56 18.29
CA ILE A 151 -5.48 32.06 17.39
C ILE A 151 -5.51 33.59 17.47
N PRO A 152 -5.40 34.34 16.34
CA PRO A 152 -5.48 35.79 16.35
C PRO A 152 -6.86 36.29 16.81
N ASP A 153 -6.89 37.33 17.66
CA ASP A 153 -8.13 37.97 18.08
C ASP A 153 -8.97 38.51 16.91
N ALA A 154 -8.33 38.86 15.79
CA ALA A 154 -9.01 39.27 14.57
C ALA A 154 -9.89 38.17 13.93
N HIS A 155 -9.63 36.90 14.25
CA HIS A 155 -10.40 35.74 13.77
C HIS A 155 -11.46 35.29 14.80
N LEU A 156 -11.50 35.90 15.98
CA LEU A 156 -12.33 35.49 17.12
C LEU A 156 -13.50 36.44 17.36
N ARG A 157 -14.60 35.87 17.87
CA ARG A 157 -15.73 36.61 18.41
C ARG A 157 -15.32 37.47 19.61
N GLY A 158 -16.06 38.53 19.81
CA GLY A 158 -15.98 39.37 21.00
C GLY A 158 -16.52 38.66 22.24
N TYR A 159 -16.40 39.32 23.38
CA TYR A 159 -17.03 38.87 24.62
C TYR A 159 -17.39 40.05 25.53
N THR A 160 -18.42 39.83 26.33
CA THR A 160 -19.11 40.86 27.12
C THR A 160 -19.21 40.38 28.57
N LEU A 161 -18.85 41.27 29.50
CA LEU A 161 -19.02 41.10 30.94
C LEU A 161 -20.40 41.62 31.34
N TRP A 162 -21.11 40.86 32.17
CA TRP A 162 -22.47 41.16 32.61
C TRP A 162 -22.44 41.42 34.12
N PRO A 163 -22.22 42.67 34.56
CA PRO A 163 -22.19 43.01 35.98
C PRO A 163 -23.56 42.79 36.63
N GLU A 164 -23.57 42.76 37.96
CA GLU A 164 -24.81 42.67 38.76
C GLU A 164 -25.72 43.90 38.54
N GLN A 165 -25.09 45.06 38.33
CA GLN A 165 -25.76 46.35 38.25
C GLN A 165 -25.20 47.15 37.06
N GLY A 166 -26.08 47.78 36.29
CA GLY A 166 -25.72 48.55 35.08
C GLY A 166 -25.76 47.76 33.78
N PRO A 167 -25.40 48.38 32.64
CA PRO A 167 -25.45 47.77 31.33
C PRO A 167 -24.30 46.76 31.09
N PRO A 168 -24.42 45.88 30.09
CA PRO A 168 -23.38 44.92 29.73
C PRO A 168 -22.13 45.65 29.20
N GLN A 169 -20.96 45.22 29.65
CA GLN A 169 -19.68 45.85 29.32
C GLN A 169 -18.97 45.01 28.24
N LEU A 170 -18.87 45.56 27.03
CA LEU A 170 -18.12 44.93 25.94
C LEU A 170 -16.63 44.95 26.29
N VAL A 171 -16.03 43.76 26.46
CA VAL A 171 -14.61 43.63 26.86
C VAL A 171 -13.72 43.62 25.63
N GLN A 172 -14.14 42.89 24.60
CA GLN A 172 -13.51 42.87 23.29
C GLN A 172 -14.61 42.78 22.23
N PRO A 173 -14.58 43.60 21.15
CA PRO A 173 -15.49 43.46 20.03
C PRO A 173 -15.20 42.18 19.22
N ASP A 174 -16.13 41.82 18.33
CA ASP A 174 -15.84 40.84 17.28
C ASP A 174 -14.66 41.30 16.42
N GLY A 175 -13.74 40.38 16.11
CA GLY A 175 -12.76 40.60 15.06
C GLY A 175 -13.43 40.70 13.67
N PRO A 176 -12.72 41.22 12.65
CA PRO A 176 -13.23 41.28 11.28
C PRO A 176 -13.53 39.89 10.67
N GLY A 177 -13.01 38.82 11.28
CA GLY A 177 -13.10 37.46 10.77
C GLY A 177 -12.31 37.28 9.47
N VAL A 178 -12.45 36.12 8.86
CA VAL A 178 -11.71 35.75 7.65
C VAL A 178 -12.68 35.57 6.49
N GLN A 179 -12.62 36.50 5.53
CA GLN A 179 -13.51 36.53 4.36
C GLN A 179 -13.30 35.30 3.46
N ASN A 180 -14.34 34.90 2.73
CA ASN A 180 -14.30 33.83 1.73
C ASN A 180 -13.64 32.52 2.21
N THR A 181 -13.87 32.13 3.47
CA THR A 181 -13.20 31.01 4.11
C THR A 181 -14.22 30.02 4.68
N ASP A 182 -14.04 28.73 4.41
CA ASP A 182 -14.90 27.65 4.93
C ASP A 182 -14.21 26.86 6.05
N PHE A 183 -12.87 26.89 6.09
CA PHE A 183 -12.03 26.27 7.11
C PHE A 183 -10.72 27.06 7.31
N LEU A 184 -10.26 27.21 8.55
CA LEU A 184 -9.01 27.87 8.91
C LEU A 184 -7.93 26.86 9.31
N LEU A 185 -6.84 26.79 8.55
CA LEU A 185 -5.68 25.95 8.89
C LEU A 185 -4.55 26.79 9.46
N TYR A 186 -4.33 26.68 10.77
CA TYR A 186 -3.15 27.26 11.42
C TYR A 186 -1.93 26.39 11.17
N VAL A 187 -0.87 26.98 10.63
CA VAL A 187 0.36 26.28 10.25
C VAL A 187 1.49 26.71 11.18
N ARG A 188 2.12 25.73 11.85
CA ARG A 188 3.29 25.92 12.70
C ARG A 188 4.42 25.00 12.28
N VAL A 189 5.65 25.49 12.36
CA VAL A 189 6.88 24.70 12.18
C VAL A 189 7.64 24.77 13.50
N ALA A 190 7.93 23.63 14.13
CA ALA A 190 8.49 23.61 15.48
C ALA A 190 9.35 22.37 15.78
N HIS A 191 10.21 22.50 16.78
CA HIS A 191 10.84 21.39 17.48
C HIS A 191 10.08 21.14 18.79
N THR A 192 9.07 20.25 18.75
CA THR A 192 8.26 19.91 19.93
C THR A 192 8.76 18.63 20.60
N SER A 193 8.39 18.40 21.86
CA SER A 193 8.71 17.15 22.56
C SER A 193 8.28 15.91 21.77
N LYS A 194 7.11 15.95 21.12
CA LYS A 194 6.60 14.88 20.25
C LYS A 194 7.53 14.64 19.05
N CYS A 195 7.97 15.70 18.38
CA CYS A 195 8.95 15.63 17.28
C CYS A 195 10.33 15.08 17.69
N HIS A 196 10.67 15.06 18.98
CA HIS A 196 11.90 14.46 19.51
C HIS A 196 11.68 13.04 20.05
N GLN A 197 10.48 12.73 20.58
CA GLN A 197 10.12 11.42 21.11
C GLN A 197 9.78 10.42 20.01
N GLU A 198 9.23 10.89 18.89
CA GLU A 198 8.83 10.07 17.74
C GLU A 198 9.51 10.59 16.45
N PRO A 199 10.80 10.28 16.20
CA PRO A 199 11.58 10.83 15.08
C PRO A 199 11.14 10.37 13.67
N SER A 200 10.05 9.61 13.56
CA SER A 200 9.44 9.23 12.29
C SER A 200 8.33 10.21 11.85
N VAL A 201 7.84 11.06 12.75
CA VAL A 201 6.67 11.93 12.56
C VAL A 201 7.05 13.18 11.74
N ILE A 202 6.51 13.28 10.53
CA ILE A 202 6.76 14.42 9.62
C ILE A 202 5.97 15.65 10.09
N ALA A 203 4.70 15.45 10.45
CA ALA A 203 3.77 16.45 10.95
C ALA A 203 2.71 15.77 11.82
N TYR A 204 1.93 16.56 12.56
CA TYR A 204 0.70 16.11 13.22
C TYR A 204 -0.32 17.26 13.28
N ALA A 205 -1.62 16.95 13.26
CA ALA A 205 -2.69 17.93 13.31
C ALA A 205 -3.84 17.55 14.26
N ALA A 206 -4.67 18.54 14.57
CA ALA A 206 -5.94 18.37 15.28
C ALA A 206 -6.98 19.39 14.79
N CYS A 207 -8.24 19.00 14.82
CA CYS A 207 -9.39 19.90 14.75
C CYS A 207 -9.54 20.67 16.08
N CYS A 208 -9.73 21.99 15.97
CA CYS A 208 -9.77 22.92 17.08
C CYS A 208 -11.19 23.39 17.44
N GLN A 209 -12.06 23.53 16.44
CA GLN A 209 -13.40 24.09 16.61
C GLN A 209 -14.39 23.59 15.57
N LEU A 210 -15.63 23.38 16.00
CA LEU A 210 -16.77 22.98 15.17
C LEU A 210 -17.80 24.12 15.00
N ASP A 211 -18.69 24.01 14.01
CA ASP A 211 -19.88 24.85 13.86
C ASP A 211 -21.08 24.31 14.68
N SER A 212 -22.23 24.99 14.60
CA SER A 212 -23.45 24.54 15.30
C SER A 212 -23.99 23.20 14.80
N GLY A 213 -23.65 22.78 13.58
CA GLY A 213 -23.90 21.45 13.02
C GLY A 213 -22.71 20.50 13.16
N ASP A 214 -21.85 20.72 14.15
CA ASP A 214 -20.64 19.94 14.43
C ASP A 214 -19.60 19.89 13.28
N ARG A 215 -19.72 20.69 12.20
CA ARG A 215 -18.72 20.69 11.11
C ARG A 215 -17.40 21.34 11.55
N PRO A 216 -16.22 20.76 11.30
CA PRO A 216 -14.94 21.42 11.52
C PRO A 216 -14.81 22.78 10.84
N LEU A 217 -14.42 23.80 11.61
CA LEU A 217 -14.19 25.19 11.17
C LEU A 217 -12.73 25.61 11.21
N ALA A 218 -11.94 25.03 12.10
CA ALA A 218 -10.53 25.33 12.23
C ALA A 218 -9.73 24.12 12.72
N GLY A 219 -8.50 24.01 12.23
CA GLY A 219 -7.51 23.03 12.65
C GLY A 219 -6.11 23.64 12.78
N THR A 220 -5.21 22.93 13.44
CA THR A 220 -3.79 23.28 13.49
C THR A 220 -2.98 22.10 12.97
N ILE A 221 -2.04 22.35 12.06
CA ILE A 221 -0.98 21.41 11.67
C ILE A 221 0.37 21.91 12.20
N VAL A 222 1.12 21.01 12.82
CA VAL A 222 2.47 21.25 13.33
C VAL A 222 3.44 20.36 12.57
N TYR A 223 4.36 20.95 11.82
CA TYR A 223 5.46 20.23 11.18
C TYR A 223 6.64 20.10 12.13
N CYS A 224 7.22 18.89 12.17
CA CYS A 224 8.46 18.64 12.89
C CYS A 224 9.64 19.15 12.06
N ALA A 225 10.23 20.26 12.52
CA ALA A 225 11.08 21.10 11.68
C ALA A 225 12.27 20.37 11.02
N GLN A 226 12.87 19.37 11.67
CA GLN A 226 13.96 18.59 11.08
C GLN A 226 13.59 17.85 9.78
N HIS A 227 12.31 17.51 9.58
CA HIS A 227 11.83 16.82 8.38
C HIS A 227 11.66 17.78 7.18
N LEU A 228 11.52 19.09 7.44
CA LEU A 228 11.44 20.11 6.41
C LEU A 228 12.82 20.52 5.88
N THR A 229 13.90 20.26 6.61
CA THR A 229 15.26 20.61 6.16
C THR A 229 16.01 19.41 5.59
N SER A 230 15.68 18.21 6.07
CA SER A 230 16.21 16.94 5.55
C SER A 230 16.08 16.80 4.02
N PRO A 231 17.12 16.25 3.34
CA PRO A 231 17.03 15.80 1.94
C PRO A 231 16.38 14.41 1.80
N SER A 232 16.16 13.67 2.89
CA SER A 232 15.60 12.30 2.84
C SER A 232 14.11 12.25 2.50
N LEU A 233 13.40 13.36 2.63
CA LEU A 233 12.00 13.52 2.29
C LEU A 233 11.89 14.46 1.10
N SER A 234 11.23 13.99 0.03
CA SER A 234 10.92 14.84 -1.12
C SER A 234 9.86 15.88 -0.76
N HIS A 235 9.63 16.84 -1.65
CA HIS A 235 8.47 17.73 -1.53
C HIS A 235 7.16 16.94 -1.53
N SER A 236 7.02 15.92 -2.40
CA SER A 236 5.80 15.10 -2.49
C SER A 236 5.50 14.30 -1.21
N ASP A 237 6.53 13.88 -0.46
CA ASP A 237 6.34 13.17 0.81
C ASP A 237 5.75 14.09 1.87
N ILE A 238 6.22 15.34 1.92
CA ILE A 238 5.66 16.37 2.80
C ILE A 238 4.24 16.71 2.36
N VAL A 239 3.93 16.75 1.05
CA VAL A 239 2.56 16.98 0.55
C VAL A 239 1.61 15.87 0.98
N MET A 240 1.98 14.59 0.84
CA MET A 240 1.11 13.49 1.27
C MET A 240 0.91 13.46 2.79
N ALA A 241 1.98 13.66 3.59
CA ALA A 241 1.85 13.81 5.03
C ALA A 241 0.96 15.02 5.43
N THR A 242 1.07 16.13 4.68
CA THR A 242 0.20 17.31 4.88
C THR A 242 -1.25 16.99 4.55
N LEU A 243 -1.51 16.21 3.51
CA LEU A 243 -2.86 15.84 3.07
C LEU A 243 -3.52 14.91 4.09
N HIS A 244 -2.80 13.89 4.59
CA HIS A 244 -3.23 13.01 5.70
C HIS A 244 -3.67 13.80 6.93
N GLU A 245 -2.77 14.66 7.45
CA GLU A 245 -3.04 15.49 8.63
C GLU A 245 -4.15 16.54 8.41
N LEU A 246 -4.31 17.03 7.18
CA LEU A 246 -5.40 17.92 6.81
C LEU A 246 -6.75 17.19 6.75
N LEU A 247 -6.80 15.94 6.27
CA LEU A 247 -8.02 15.12 6.28
C LEU A 247 -8.45 14.77 7.72
N HIS A 248 -7.51 14.46 8.61
CA HIS A 248 -7.79 14.36 10.05
C HIS A 248 -8.45 15.64 10.60
N ALA A 249 -7.83 16.80 10.36
CA ALA A 249 -8.35 18.09 10.83
C ALA A 249 -9.69 18.51 10.19
N LEU A 250 -10.04 17.94 9.03
CA LEU A 250 -11.30 18.17 8.32
C LEU A 250 -12.43 17.20 8.71
N GLY A 251 -12.16 16.08 9.38
CA GLY A 251 -13.25 15.20 9.84
C GLY A 251 -12.97 13.71 9.94
N PHE A 252 -11.86 13.21 9.39
CA PHE A 252 -11.50 11.80 9.50
C PHE A 252 -10.82 11.53 10.85
N SER A 253 -11.61 11.49 11.91
CA SER A 253 -11.14 11.39 13.30
C SER A 253 -12.17 10.69 14.18
N GLU A 254 -11.72 9.82 15.10
CA GLU A 254 -12.53 9.15 16.13
C GLU A 254 -13.56 10.10 16.76
N GLN A 255 -13.06 11.22 17.28
CA GLN A 255 -13.85 12.19 18.03
C GLN A 255 -14.92 12.87 17.16
N LEU A 256 -14.74 12.82 15.83
CA LEU A 256 -15.58 13.45 14.82
C LEU A 256 -16.49 12.44 14.09
N PHE A 257 -16.20 11.14 14.06
CA PHE A 257 -17.09 10.13 13.47
C PHE A 257 -18.49 10.19 14.10
N LYS A 258 -18.58 10.28 15.43
CA LYS A 258 -19.83 10.47 16.21
C LYS A 258 -20.51 11.84 16.02
N LYS A 259 -20.03 12.66 15.08
CA LYS A 259 -20.53 14.00 14.75
C LYS A 259 -21.06 14.13 13.32
N TRP A 260 -20.76 13.15 12.45
CA TRP A 260 -21.18 13.14 11.05
C TRP A 260 -22.71 13.24 10.92
N GLN A 261 -23.17 13.86 9.83
CA GLN A 261 -24.58 14.13 9.56
C GLN A 261 -25.15 13.21 8.47
N ASP A 262 -26.42 12.87 8.63
CA ASP A 262 -27.28 12.32 7.58
C ASP A 262 -28.13 13.45 7.00
N CYS A 263 -28.07 13.66 5.68
CA CYS A 263 -28.67 14.79 4.97
C CYS A 263 -29.49 14.29 3.76
N PRO A 264 -30.74 13.83 3.94
CA PRO A 264 -31.43 12.95 2.98
C PRO A 264 -31.81 13.52 1.60
N SER A 265 -31.61 14.81 1.34
CA SER A 265 -32.06 15.50 0.11
C SER A 265 -30.94 16.10 -0.73
N GLY A 266 -29.67 15.84 -0.37
CA GLY A 266 -28.54 16.62 -0.84
C GLY A 266 -28.48 18.02 -0.21
N PHE A 267 -27.34 18.69 -0.35
CA PHE A 267 -26.99 19.91 0.40
C PHE A 267 -27.81 21.18 0.08
N SER A 268 -28.83 21.11 -0.77
CA SER A 268 -29.64 22.27 -1.17
C SER A 268 -30.40 22.91 -0.01
N VAL A 269 -30.71 22.16 1.05
CA VAL A 269 -31.39 22.64 2.26
C VAL A 269 -30.80 21.97 3.51
N ARG A 270 -29.98 22.70 4.30
CA ARG A 270 -29.36 22.21 5.56
C ARG A 270 -30.36 22.02 6.72
N GLU A 271 -31.65 22.29 6.50
CA GLU A 271 -32.70 22.29 7.54
C GLU A 271 -33.15 20.87 7.97
N ASN A 272 -32.86 19.84 7.17
CA ASN A 272 -33.24 18.43 7.44
C ASN A 272 -32.04 17.51 7.76
N CYS A 273 -30.85 18.05 8.00
CA CYS A 273 -29.70 17.23 8.41
C CYS A 273 -29.79 16.84 9.90
N SER A 274 -29.40 15.61 10.24
CA SER A 274 -29.39 15.09 11.63
C SER A 274 -28.09 14.35 11.94
N THR A 275 -27.66 14.27 13.20
CA THR A 275 -26.46 13.49 13.56
C THR A 275 -26.73 11.99 13.33
N ARG A 276 -25.82 11.31 12.62
CA ARG A 276 -25.93 9.86 12.37
C ARG A 276 -25.96 9.09 13.69
N GLN A 277 -26.98 8.23 13.88
CA GLN A 277 -27.10 7.42 15.09
C GLN A 277 -26.01 6.34 15.20
N GLN A 278 -25.52 5.86 14.06
CA GLN A 278 -24.41 4.92 13.98
C GLN A 278 -23.53 5.27 12.77
N VAL A 279 -22.22 5.33 13.01
CA VAL A 279 -21.17 5.60 12.00
C VAL A 279 -20.12 4.51 12.08
N THR A 280 -19.80 4.07 13.29
CA THR A 280 -18.96 2.90 13.55
C THR A 280 -19.73 1.79 14.28
N ARG A 281 -19.26 0.56 14.14
CA ARG A 281 -19.82 -0.65 14.75
C ARG A 281 -18.69 -1.67 14.97
N GLN A 282 -18.71 -2.40 16.08
CA GLN A 282 -17.89 -3.61 16.23
C GLN A 282 -18.60 -4.82 15.59
N ASP A 283 -17.84 -5.67 14.92
CA ASP A 283 -18.32 -6.94 14.38
C ASP A 283 -18.31 -8.07 15.42
N GLU A 284 -18.44 -9.32 14.98
CA GLU A 284 -18.52 -10.50 15.87
C GLU A 284 -17.16 -10.88 16.51
N TRP A 285 -16.05 -10.33 16.02
CA TRP A 285 -14.71 -10.56 16.53
C TRP A 285 -14.19 -9.38 17.37
N GLY A 286 -14.92 -8.26 17.38
CA GLY A 286 -14.58 -7.04 18.13
C GLY A 286 -14.00 -5.93 17.23
N GLN A 287 -13.60 -6.27 16.01
CA GLN A 287 -13.01 -5.36 15.04
C GLN A 287 -13.95 -4.19 14.77
N LEU A 288 -13.41 -2.98 14.89
CA LEU A 288 -14.14 -1.75 14.61
C LEU A 288 -14.30 -1.55 13.09
N LEU A 289 -15.53 -1.40 12.63
CA LEU A 289 -15.88 -1.03 11.26
C LEU A 289 -16.48 0.38 11.21
N LEU A 290 -16.17 1.13 10.16
CA LEU A 290 -16.92 2.33 9.74
C LEU A 290 -17.96 1.91 8.70
N THR A 291 -19.25 2.08 9.01
CA THR A 291 -20.36 1.36 8.36
C THR A 291 -21.31 2.26 7.56
N THR A 292 -20.84 3.40 7.08
CA THR A 292 -21.68 4.38 6.39
C THR A 292 -21.89 4.03 4.90
N PRO A 293 -23.00 4.50 4.27
CA PRO A 293 -23.45 3.93 2.99
C PRO A 293 -22.48 4.04 1.82
N ALA A 294 -21.88 5.22 1.59
CA ALA A 294 -20.93 5.41 0.49
C ALA A 294 -19.62 4.65 0.74
N VAL A 295 -19.12 4.65 1.97
CA VAL A 295 -17.92 3.91 2.41
C VAL A 295 -18.08 2.41 2.19
N SER A 296 -19.17 1.82 2.69
CA SER A 296 -19.49 0.39 2.52
C SER A 296 -19.67 -0.01 1.06
N LEU A 297 -20.24 0.86 0.23
CA LEU A 297 -20.38 0.64 -1.22
C LEU A 297 -19.03 0.77 -1.96
N SER A 298 -18.19 1.73 -1.56
CA SER A 298 -16.88 1.98 -2.17
C SER A 298 -15.93 0.79 -1.93
N LEU A 299 -15.92 0.22 -0.71
CA LEU A 299 -15.15 -1.00 -0.43
C LEU A 299 -15.68 -2.22 -1.20
N ALA A 300 -17.00 -2.44 -1.26
CA ALA A 300 -17.56 -3.56 -2.01
C ALA A 300 -17.17 -3.48 -3.50
N LYS A 301 -17.30 -2.30 -4.10
CA LYS A 301 -16.85 -2.00 -5.46
C LYS A 301 -15.34 -2.24 -5.65
N HIS A 302 -14.51 -1.82 -4.69
CA HIS A 302 -13.06 -2.01 -4.71
C HIS A 302 -12.65 -3.49 -4.68
N LEU A 303 -13.24 -4.26 -3.76
CA LEU A 303 -12.98 -5.70 -3.63
C LEU A 303 -13.65 -6.55 -4.73
N GLY A 304 -14.53 -5.98 -5.55
CA GLY A 304 -15.29 -6.68 -6.60
C GLY A 304 -16.50 -7.47 -6.08
N VAL A 305 -17.02 -7.10 -4.91
CA VAL A 305 -18.14 -7.76 -4.23
C VAL A 305 -19.47 -7.09 -4.62
N PRO A 306 -20.53 -7.85 -4.94
CA PRO A 306 -21.83 -7.26 -5.27
C PRO A 306 -22.56 -6.73 -4.01
N GLY A 307 -23.19 -5.56 -4.14
CA GLY A 307 -23.92 -4.91 -3.04
C GLY A 307 -23.06 -3.90 -2.28
N ALA A 308 -23.11 -3.96 -0.96
CA ALA A 308 -22.30 -3.13 -0.05
C ALA A 308 -21.70 -4.00 1.06
N SER A 309 -20.51 -3.65 1.53
CA SER A 309 -19.85 -4.33 2.65
C SER A 309 -20.57 -4.05 3.98
N LEU A 310 -20.27 -4.83 5.03
CA LEU A 310 -20.75 -4.54 6.39
C LEU A 310 -20.18 -3.23 6.95
N GLY A 311 -19.01 -2.83 6.46
CA GLY A 311 -18.29 -1.60 6.75
C GLY A 311 -16.85 -1.71 6.25
N VAL A 312 -16.03 -0.70 6.54
CA VAL A 312 -14.58 -0.72 6.35
C VAL A 312 -13.90 -0.81 7.71
N PRO A 313 -13.04 -1.81 7.97
CA PRO A 313 -12.26 -1.90 9.19
C PRO A 313 -11.36 -0.67 9.41
N LEU A 314 -11.34 -0.19 10.65
CA LEU A 314 -10.40 0.79 11.17
C LEU A 314 -9.26 0.06 11.91
N GLU A 315 -8.09 0.67 11.98
CA GLU A 315 -6.95 0.14 12.75
C GLU A 315 -7.30 0.05 14.26
N GLU A 316 -6.66 -0.84 15.03
CA GLU A 316 -6.87 -0.91 16.49
C GLU A 316 -5.65 -0.36 17.26
N GLU A 317 -5.80 0.80 17.92
CA GLU A 317 -4.77 1.35 18.81
C GLU A 317 -5.12 1.07 20.27
N GLU A 318 -4.46 0.07 20.86
CA GLU A 318 -4.60 -0.38 22.27
C GLU A 318 -6.05 -0.74 22.70
N GLY A 319 -6.90 -1.15 21.75
CA GLY A 319 -8.32 -1.45 21.99
C GLY A 319 -9.20 -0.20 22.10
N LEU A 320 -8.69 0.97 21.72
CA LEU A 320 -9.48 2.18 21.49
C LEU A 320 -9.77 2.36 20.00
N LEU A 321 -10.84 3.12 19.73
CA LEU A 321 -11.22 3.58 18.41
C LEU A 321 -10.06 4.38 17.77
N SER A 322 -9.61 3.98 16.57
CA SER A 322 -8.59 4.69 15.79
C SER A 322 -9.21 5.65 14.76
N SER A 323 -8.43 6.65 14.35
CA SER A 323 -8.67 7.53 13.21
C SER A 323 -8.06 7.04 11.89
N HIS A 324 -7.64 5.77 11.76
CA HIS A 324 -7.00 5.22 10.56
C HIS A 324 -7.69 3.98 9.99
N TRP A 325 -7.53 3.75 8.68
CA TRP A 325 -7.93 2.51 8.03
C TRP A 325 -6.97 1.35 8.38
N GLU A 326 -7.54 0.16 8.55
CA GLU A 326 -6.85 -1.13 8.67
C GLU A 326 -5.88 -1.38 7.49
N ALA A 327 -4.58 -1.41 7.80
CA ALA A 327 -3.54 -1.52 6.78
C ALA A 327 -3.57 -2.84 5.98
N ARG A 328 -3.97 -3.99 6.57
CA ARG A 328 -4.13 -5.27 5.84
C ARG A 328 -5.12 -5.16 4.69
N LEU A 329 -6.18 -4.36 4.86
CA LEU A 329 -7.24 -4.23 3.85
C LEU A 329 -6.97 -3.09 2.86
N LEU A 330 -6.38 -1.98 3.33
CA LEU A 330 -6.24 -0.74 2.55
C LEU A 330 -4.80 -0.20 2.46
N GLN A 331 -3.78 -1.07 2.52
CA GLN A 331 -2.36 -0.70 2.34
C GLN A 331 -2.15 0.22 1.12
N GLY A 332 -1.59 1.41 1.37
CA GLY A 332 -1.37 2.42 0.33
C GLY A 332 -2.49 3.44 0.19
N SER A 333 -3.61 3.29 0.91
CA SER A 333 -4.53 4.40 1.16
C SER A 333 -3.81 5.53 1.92
N LEU A 334 -4.22 6.77 1.68
CA LEU A 334 -3.73 7.94 2.39
C LEU A 334 -4.00 7.88 3.90
N MET A 335 -5.07 7.22 4.36
CA MET A 335 -5.48 7.23 5.77
C MET A 335 -5.12 5.95 6.54
N THR A 336 -4.14 5.15 6.09
CA THR A 336 -3.52 4.12 6.95
C THR A 336 -2.62 4.75 8.02
N ALA A 337 -2.46 4.10 9.18
CA ALA A 337 -1.67 4.61 10.32
C ALA A 337 -0.15 4.72 10.06
N THR A 338 0.33 4.15 8.94
CA THR A 338 1.74 4.19 8.51
C THR A 338 1.89 4.79 7.11
N PHE A 339 2.99 5.52 6.91
CA PHE A 339 3.34 6.13 5.62
C PHE A 339 4.69 5.62 5.10
N ASP A 340 4.71 5.12 3.85
CA ASP A 340 5.86 4.52 3.14
C ASP A 340 6.16 5.26 1.81
N GLY A 341 6.11 6.60 1.85
CA GLY A 341 6.51 7.48 0.75
C GLY A 341 5.41 7.75 -0.29
N ALA A 342 5.42 8.95 -0.86
CA ALA A 342 4.35 9.47 -1.73
C ALA A 342 4.21 8.76 -3.09
N GLN A 343 5.08 7.81 -3.42
CA GLN A 343 4.92 6.94 -4.59
C GLN A 343 4.13 5.65 -4.27
N ARG A 344 3.81 5.41 -3.00
CA ARG A 344 3.09 4.21 -2.51
C ARG A 344 1.79 4.54 -1.76
N THR A 345 1.53 5.82 -1.52
CA THR A 345 0.30 6.36 -0.90
C THR A 345 -0.61 7.01 -1.94
N GLN A 346 -1.93 6.83 -1.84
CA GLN A 346 -2.96 7.33 -2.77
C GLN A 346 -4.16 7.94 -2.02
N LEU A 347 -4.71 9.05 -2.51
CA LEU A 347 -6.02 9.57 -2.09
C LEU A 347 -7.14 8.73 -2.73
N ASP A 348 -7.52 7.64 -2.06
CA ASP A 348 -8.36 6.58 -2.61
C ASP A 348 -9.89 6.85 -2.57
N PRO A 349 -10.70 6.09 -3.33
CA PRO A 349 -12.16 6.27 -3.39
C PRO A 349 -12.92 5.94 -2.10
N ILE A 350 -12.32 5.23 -1.14
CA ILE A 350 -12.97 4.83 0.12
C ILE A 350 -12.78 5.94 1.16
N THR A 351 -11.56 6.51 1.22
CA THR A 351 -11.28 7.77 1.92
C THR A 351 -12.17 8.89 1.40
N LEU A 352 -12.33 9.07 0.08
CA LEU A 352 -13.23 10.11 -0.46
C LEU A 352 -14.70 9.86 -0.11
N ALA A 353 -15.16 8.60 -0.10
CA ALA A 353 -16.52 8.26 0.32
C ALA A 353 -16.78 8.58 1.81
N ALA A 354 -15.77 8.51 2.68
CA ALA A 354 -15.90 8.92 4.08
C ALA A 354 -16.19 10.42 4.23
N PHE A 355 -15.61 11.28 3.38
CA PHE A 355 -15.90 12.71 3.40
C PHE A 355 -17.30 13.04 2.83
N GLU A 356 -17.84 12.23 1.93
CA GLU A 356 -19.25 12.34 1.50
C GLU A 356 -20.21 11.90 2.62
N ASP A 357 -20.00 10.71 3.18
CA ASP A 357 -20.83 10.15 4.26
C ASP A 357 -20.81 11.01 5.53
N SER A 358 -19.80 11.87 5.72
CA SER A 358 -19.72 12.83 6.82
C SER A 358 -20.89 13.81 6.89
N GLY A 359 -21.62 14.03 5.79
CA GLY A 359 -22.68 15.04 5.71
C GLY A 359 -22.17 16.49 5.82
N TRP A 360 -20.85 16.70 5.73
CA TRP A 360 -20.23 18.02 5.78
C TRP A 360 -19.71 18.50 4.42
N TYR A 361 -19.43 17.60 3.49
CA TYR A 361 -18.74 17.91 2.23
C TYR A 361 -19.42 17.24 1.04
N GLN A 362 -19.52 17.95 -0.09
CA GLN A 362 -19.72 17.30 -1.40
C GLN A 362 -18.35 16.97 -1.97
N VAL A 363 -18.12 15.75 -2.46
CA VAL A 363 -16.78 15.26 -2.82
C VAL A 363 -16.67 14.97 -4.32
N ASN A 364 -15.62 15.47 -4.97
CA ASN A 364 -15.33 15.09 -6.35
C ASN A 364 -14.63 13.71 -6.41
N HIS A 365 -15.42 12.64 -6.55
CA HIS A 365 -14.90 11.27 -6.72
C HIS A 365 -14.02 11.07 -7.96
N SER A 366 -14.05 11.97 -8.96
CA SER A 366 -13.11 11.93 -10.10
C SER A 366 -11.70 12.44 -9.74
N ALA A 367 -11.49 12.95 -8.52
CA ALA A 367 -10.16 13.26 -7.98
C ALA A 367 -9.51 12.06 -7.26
N ALA A 368 -10.16 10.91 -7.18
CA ALA A 368 -9.60 9.70 -6.56
C ALA A 368 -8.39 9.16 -7.35
N GLU A 369 -7.31 8.85 -6.64
CA GLU A 369 -6.17 8.09 -7.14
C GLU A 369 -6.48 6.58 -7.02
N GLU A 370 -5.97 5.75 -7.94
CA GLU A 370 -6.31 4.32 -7.96
C GLU A 370 -5.54 3.54 -6.88
N LEU A 371 -6.27 3.07 -5.87
CA LEU A 371 -5.78 2.08 -4.91
C LEU A 371 -5.75 0.71 -5.59
N LEU A 372 -4.55 0.14 -5.77
CA LEU A 372 -4.37 -1.18 -6.39
C LEU A 372 -4.47 -2.35 -5.39
N TRP A 373 -4.18 -2.11 -4.11
CA TRP A 373 -4.12 -3.15 -3.08
C TRP A 373 -5.49 -3.79 -2.84
N GLY A 374 -5.59 -5.12 -2.97
CA GLY A 374 -6.85 -5.86 -2.76
C GLY A 374 -7.89 -5.74 -3.89
N GLN A 375 -7.60 -4.97 -4.93
CA GLN A 375 -8.59 -4.55 -5.93
C GLN A 375 -9.12 -5.70 -6.79
N GLY A 376 -10.35 -6.13 -6.53
CA GLY A 376 -11.00 -7.31 -7.14
C GLY A 376 -10.69 -8.65 -6.47
N SER A 377 -10.13 -8.66 -5.25
CA SER A 377 -9.72 -9.89 -4.54
C SER A 377 -10.86 -10.63 -3.81
N GLY A 378 -12.09 -10.13 -3.85
CA GLY A 378 -13.25 -10.72 -3.17
C GLY A 378 -13.37 -10.37 -1.68
N PRO A 379 -14.41 -10.88 -0.99
CA PRO A 379 -14.78 -10.47 0.37
C PRO A 379 -13.82 -11.02 1.44
N GLU A 380 -13.13 -12.12 1.15
CA GLU A 380 -12.20 -12.81 2.05
C GLU A 380 -10.80 -12.16 2.11
N PHE A 381 -10.58 -11.05 1.39
CA PHE A 381 -9.29 -10.36 1.33
C PHE A 381 -8.98 -9.61 2.63
N GLY A 382 -7.70 -9.53 2.99
CA GLY A 382 -7.22 -8.82 4.20
C GLY A 382 -7.37 -9.60 5.52
N LEU A 383 -8.22 -10.63 5.59
CA LEU A 383 -8.45 -11.41 6.80
C LEU A 383 -7.19 -12.18 7.27
N VAL A 384 -6.92 -12.19 8.58
CA VAL A 384 -5.78 -12.91 9.20
C VAL A 384 -5.81 -14.41 8.86
N THR A 385 -7.01 -14.98 8.75
CA THR A 385 -7.24 -16.39 8.40
C THR A 385 -6.89 -16.73 6.94
N THR A 386 -6.86 -15.75 6.03
CA THR A 386 -6.74 -15.98 4.59
C THR A 386 -5.43 -15.44 4.01
N CYS A 387 -4.88 -14.36 4.55
CA CYS A 387 -3.68 -13.70 4.03
C CYS A 387 -2.45 -14.64 3.95
N GLY A 388 -2.33 -15.58 4.89
CA GLY A 388 -1.25 -16.58 4.93
C GLY A 388 -1.39 -17.75 3.94
N THR A 389 -2.52 -17.88 3.22
CA THR A 389 -2.83 -19.07 2.40
C THR A 389 -2.20 -19.08 1.01
N GLY A 390 -1.62 -17.95 0.55
CA GLY A 390 -1.09 -17.82 -0.80
C GLY A 390 -2.17 -17.72 -1.90
N SER A 391 -3.41 -17.40 -1.52
CA SER A 391 -4.56 -17.21 -2.42
C SER A 391 -4.56 -15.87 -3.19
N SER A 392 -3.64 -14.96 -2.87
CA SER A 392 -3.60 -13.59 -3.37
C SER A 392 -2.18 -13.18 -3.77
N ASP A 393 -2.02 -12.53 -4.91
CA ASP A 393 -0.74 -12.00 -5.41
C ASP A 393 -0.23 -10.78 -4.59
N PHE A 394 -1.03 -10.23 -3.66
CA PHE A 394 -0.66 -9.11 -2.79
C PHE A 394 0.11 -9.52 -1.53
N PHE A 395 -0.24 -10.68 -0.95
CA PHE A 395 0.42 -11.24 0.22
C PHE A 395 1.54 -12.21 -0.17
N CYS A 396 2.50 -12.40 0.73
CA CYS A 396 3.64 -13.28 0.52
C CYS A 396 3.77 -14.32 1.65
N THR A 397 4.46 -15.43 1.39
CA THR A 397 4.72 -16.48 2.38
C THR A 397 6.22 -16.70 2.55
N GLY A 398 6.63 -17.17 3.72
CA GLY A 398 8.05 -17.29 4.08
C GLY A 398 8.70 -15.94 4.40
N SER A 399 9.95 -15.78 3.97
CA SER A 399 10.80 -14.59 4.23
C SER A 399 11.79 -14.32 3.09
N GLY A 400 11.38 -14.60 1.85
CA GLY A 400 12.21 -14.42 0.66
C GLY A 400 12.29 -12.97 0.19
N LEU A 401 13.22 -12.71 -0.74
CA LEU A 401 13.28 -11.46 -1.48
C LEU A 401 12.37 -11.51 -2.72
N GLY A 402 11.77 -10.39 -3.07
CA GLY A 402 10.76 -10.30 -4.13
C GLY A 402 10.50 -8.87 -4.56
N CYS A 403 9.29 -8.59 -5.02
CA CYS A 403 8.87 -7.29 -5.50
C CYS A 403 7.72 -6.73 -4.67
N HIS A 404 7.78 -5.45 -4.32
CA HIS A 404 6.63 -4.72 -3.79
C HIS A 404 5.46 -4.79 -4.79
N TYR A 405 4.21 -4.81 -4.32
CA TYR A 405 3.03 -5.10 -5.17
C TYR A 405 2.81 -4.06 -6.30
N LEU A 406 3.28 -2.81 -6.11
CA LEU A 406 3.30 -1.78 -7.15
C LEU A 406 4.39 -2.00 -8.22
N HIS A 407 5.23 -3.02 -8.06
CA HIS A 407 6.43 -3.31 -8.84
C HIS A 407 7.43 -2.14 -8.97
N LEU A 408 7.33 -1.11 -8.14
CA LEU A 408 8.28 0.00 -8.09
C LEU A 408 9.64 -0.41 -7.52
N ASP A 409 9.64 -1.36 -6.58
CA ASP A 409 10.78 -1.63 -5.69
C ASP A 409 11.02 -3.13 -5.49
N LYS A 410 12.29 -3.48 -5.23
CA LYS A 410 12.67 -4.76 -4.63
C LYS A 410 12.31 -4.76 -3.14
N GLY A 411 11.77 -5.87 -2.65
CA GLY A 411 11.24 -5.98 -1.29
C GLY A 411 11.60 -7.29 -0.58
N SER A 412 11.35 -7.33 0.74
CA SER A 412 11.50 -8.51 1.59
C SER A 412 10.14 -8.92 2.17
N CYS A 413 9.82 -10.21 2.10
CA CYS A 413 8.56 -10.73 2.63
C CYS A 413 8.52 -10.62 4.17
N SER A 414 7.70 -9.70 4.68
CA SER A 414 7.72 -9.28 6.09
C SER A 414 6.35 -8.79 6.60
N SER A 415 6.20 -8.81 7.92
CA SER A 415 5.07 -8.27 8.70
C SER A 415 5.58 -7.18 9.62
N ASP A 416 4.69 -6.25 9.98
CA ASP A 416 4.78 -5.37 11.14
C ASP A 416 3.46 -5.49 11.96
N PRO A 417 3.23 -4.71 13.04
CA PRO A 417 2.03 -4.85 13.87
C PRO A 417 0.72 -4.61 13.11
N MET A 418 0.67 -3.59 12.24
CA MET A 418 -0.51 -3.20 11.45
C MET A 418 -0.89 -4.23 10.37
N LEU A 419 -0.11 -5.30 10.22
CA LEU A 419 -0.44 -6.43 9.35
C LEU A 419 -0.89 -7.68 10.13
N GLU A 420 -0.97 -7.63 11.47
CA GLU A 420 -1.42 -8.74 12.34
C GLU A 420 -0.76 -10.11 12.08
N GLY A 421 0.47 -10.13 11.53
CA GLY A 421 1.18 -11.35 11.14
C GLY A 421 1.02 -11.76 9.67
N CYS A 422 0.09 -11.15 8.92
CA CYS A 422 0.07 -11.17 7.46
C CYS A 422 1.38 -10.56 6.92
N ARG A 423 1.79 -10.98 5.71
CA ARG A 423 3.08 -10.57 5.15
C ARG A 423 2.94 -10.04 3.73
N MET A 424 3.70 -9.00 3.43
CA MET A 424 3.86 -8.45 2.08
C MET A 424 5.35 -8.23 1.79
N TYR A 425 5.71 -8.04 0.52
CA TYR A 425 7.05 -7.61 0.14
C TYR A 425 7.23 -6.11 0.42
N LYS A 426 7.64 -5.73 1.63
CA LYS A 426 7.94 -4.32 1.97
C LYS A 426 9.28 -3.90 1.31
N PRO A 427 9.43 -2.64 0.83
CA PRO A 427 10.62 -2.19 0.13
C PRO A 427 11.91 -2.39 0.94
N LEU A 428 13.01 -2.77 0.27
CA LEU A 428 14.33 -2.86 0.93
C LEU A 428 14.89 -1.46 1.23
N ALA A 429 15.66 -1.34 2.32
CA ALA A 429 16.38 -0.10 2.64
C ALA A 429 17.50 0.17 1.62
N ASN A 430 17.49 1.38 1.02
CA ASN A 430 18.49 1.93 0.09
C ASN A 430 18.70 1.14 -1.22
N GLY A 431 18.55 1.80 -2.38
CA GLY A 431 18.89 1.20 -3.67
C GLY A 431 17.86 0.19 -4.19
N SER A 432 16.66 0.15 -3.60
CA SER A 432 15.63 -0.85 -3.89
C SER A 432 14.66 -0.40 -4.97
N GLU A 433 14.53 0.91 -5.16
CA GLU A 433 13.61 1.53 -6.09
C GLU A 433 14.13 1.35 -7.53
N CYS A 434 13.47 0.50 -8.31
CA CYS A 434 13.85 0.24 -9.70
C CYS A 434 13.69 1.49 -10.59
N TRP A 435 12.84 2.43 -10.18
CA TRP A 435 12.49 3.62 -10.94
C TRP A 435 13.52 4.77 -10.87
N LYS A 436 14.47 4.73 -9.92
CA LYS A 436 15.50 5.76 -9.69
C LYS A 436 16.80 5.45 -10.44
N LYS A 437 17.31 6.40 -11.22
CA LYS A 437 18.56 6.19 -12.00
C LYS A 437 19.80 6.12 -11.11
N GLU A 438 19.81 6.83 -9.99
CA GLU A 438 20.92 6.82 -9.01
C GLU A 438 21.14 5.46 -8.33
N ASN A 439 20.16 4.55 -8.38
CA ASN A 439 20.26 3.19 -7.86
C ASN A 439 20.98 2.23 -8.84
N GLY A 440 21.36 2.69 -10.03
CA GLY A 440 22.05 1.90 -11.05
C GLY A 440 23.51 1.55 -10.71
N PHE A 441 24.03 0.52 -11.36
CA PHE A 441 25.43 0.11 -11.20
C PHE A 441 26.41 1.16 -11.75
N PRO A 442 27.48 1.51 -11.01
CA PRO A 442 28.59 2.30 -11.54
C PRO A 442 29.27 1.61 -12.73
N ALA A 443 29.78 2.41 -13.67
CA ALA A 443 30.47 1.90 -14.85
C ALA A 443 31.67 1.01 -14.48
N GLY A 444 31.70 -0.22 -15.00
CA GLY A 444 32.75 -1.21 -14.72
C GLY A 444 32.44 -2.18 -13.58
N VAL A 445 31.33 -2.02 -12.85
CA VAL A 445 30.82 -3.05 -11.93
C VAL A 445 30.17 -4.17 -12.73
N GLU A 446 30.35 -5.44 -12.31
CA GLU A 446 29.68 -6.57 -12.96
C GLU A 446 28.16 -6.52 -12.70
N ASN A 447 27.37 -6.55 -13.78
CA ASN A 447 25.91 -6.73 -13.74
C ASN A 447 25.54 -8.14 -14.23
N PRO A 448 25.83 -9.22 -13.49
CA PRO A 448 25.57 -10.59 -13.95
C PRO A 448 24.07 -10.85 -14.12
N HIS A 449 23.20 -10.07 -13.50
CA HIS A 449 21.74 -10.23 -13.53
C HIS A 449 21.03 -9.31 -14.53
N GLY A 450 21.77 -8.40 -15.18
CA GLY A 450 21.28 -7.50 -16.21
C GLY A 450 20.28 -6.44 -15.75
N GLU A 451 20.29 -6.09 -14.46
CA GLU A 451 19.30 -5.16 -13.90
C GLU A 451 19.50 -3.74 -14.43
N ILE A 452 18.41 -3.08 -14.82
CA ILE A 452 18.39 -1.70 -15.33
C ILE A 452 17.54 -0.85 -14.40
N TYR A 453 18.06 0.29 -13.96
CA TYR A 453 17.35 1.25 -13.12
C TYR A 453 17.02 2.52 -13.92
N HIS A 454 15.73 2.82 -14.07
CA HIS A 454 15.20 3.83 -14.98
C HIS A 454 13.75 4.14 -14.59
N SER A 455 13.19 5.31 -14.89
CA SER A 455 11.78 5.61 -14.58
C SER A 455 10.77 4.61 -15.18
N GLN A 456 11.16 3.96 -16.28
CA GLN A 456 10.44 2.88 -16.96
C GLN A 456 10.88 1.47 -16.54
N SER A 457 11.66 1.33 -15.46
CA SER A 457 12.00 0.04 -14.87
C SER A 457 11.03 -0.33 -13.74
N ARG A 458 10.78 -1.62 -13.61
CA ARG A 458 9.94 -2.23 -12.57
C ARG A 458 10.62 -3.49 -12.04
N CYS A 459 10.21 -3.93 -10.86
CA CYS A 459 10.67 -5.16 -10.25
C CYS A 459 9.93 -6.36 -10.84
N PHE A 460 10.67 -7.35 -11.31
CA PHE A 460 10.18 -8.65 -11.76
C PHE A 460 10.81 -9.77 -10.92
N PHE A 461 10.07 -10.85 -10.67
CA PHE A 461 10.66 -12.07 -10.13
C PHE A 461 11.52 -12.74 -11.21
N ALA A 462 12.81 -12.89 -10.94
CA ALA A 462 13.75 -13.43 -11.91
C ALA A 462 14.96 -14.11 -11.26
N ASN A 463 15.35 -15.26 -11.80
CA ASN A 463 16.62 -15.92 -11.49
C ASN A 463 17.61 -15.85 -12.66
N LEU A 464 17.59 -14.73 -13.40
CA LEU A 464 18.48 -14.51 -14.53
C LEU A 464 19.94 -14.36 -14.11
N THR A 465 20.85 -14.98 -14.86
CA THR A 465 22.31 -14.75 -14.77
C THR A 465 22.96 -14.87 -16.14
N SER A 466 23.91 -14.00 -16.48
CA SER A 466 24.73 -14.10 -17.69
C SER A 466 25.98 -14.98 -17.49
N GLN A 467 26.32 -15.25 -16.23
CA GLN A 467 27.47 -16.06 -15.78
C GLN A 467 27.06 -17.47 -15.36
N LEU A 468 27.90 -18.45 -15.69
CA LEU A 468 27.88 -19.79 -15.07
C LEU A 468 28.54 -19.70 -13.69
N LEU A 469 27.75 -19.80 -12.62
CA LEU A 469 28.29 -19.93 -11.26
C LEU A 469 29.23 -21.15 -11.19
N PRO A 470 30.49 -21.00 -10.75
CA PRO A 470 31.41 -22.13 -10.67
C PRO A 470 30.91 -23.21 -9.72
N GLY A 471 30.60 -24.38 -10.28
CA GLY A 471 30.56 -25.62 -9.51
C GLY A 471 31.93 -25.84 -8.87
N ASP A 472 31.93 -26.36 -7.64
CA ASP A 472 33.14 -26.55 -6.83
C ASP A 472 34.23 -27.27 -7.64
N LYS A 473 35.44 -26.69 -7.71
CA LYS A 473 36.55 -27.13 -8.58
C LYS A 473 37.20 -28.45 -8.14
N THR A 474 36.53 -29.24 -7.30
CA THR A 474 37.05 -30.43 -6.60
C THR A 474 36.28 -31.72 -6.94
N ARG A 475 35.91 -31.93 -8.21
CA ARG A 475 35.47 -33.26 -8.70
C ARG A 475 35.71 -33.50 -10.19
N HIS A 476 35.80 -34.77 -10.57
CA HIS A 476 36.27 -35.25 -11.88
C HIS A 476 35.36 -34.87 -13.07
N PRO A 477 35.89 -34.80 -14.31
CA PRO A 477 35.19 -34.28 -15.50
C PRO A 477 34.20 -35.28 -16.13
N SER A 478 33.34 -35.91 -15.33
CA SER A 478 32.40 -36.95 -15.77
C SER A 478 30.97 -36.81 -15.23
N LEU A 479 30.68 -35.78 -14.42
CA LEU A 479 29.32 -35.36 -14.08
C LEU A 479 29.02 -33.99 -14.70
N ASN A 480 27.74 -33.76 -15.03
CA ASN A 480 27.27 -32.44 -15.47
C ASN A 480 27.60 -31.36 -14.42
N PRO A 481 27.99 -30.15 -14.84
CA PRO A 481 28.09 -29.04 -13.90
C PRO A 481 26.70 -28.72 -13.36
N HIS A 482 26.45 -29.05 -12.10
CA HIS A 482 25.34 -28.49 -11.35
C HIS A 482 25.58 -26.99 -11.23
N LEU A 483 24.87 -26.18 -12.04
CA LEU A 483 24.67 -24.79 -11.68
C LEU A 483 24.01 -24.79 -10.29
N LYS A 484 24.50 -23.95 -9.39
CA LYS A 484 23.61 -23.42 -8.37
C LYS A 484 22.54 -22.64 -9.12
N GLU A 485 21.29 -23.04 -8.99
CA GLU A 485 20.18 -22.22 -9.48
C GLU A 485 20.28 -20.87 -8.77
N ALA A 486 20.24 -19.78 -9.56
CA ALA A 486 20.17 -18.46 -8.96
C ALA A 486 18.85 -18.36 -8.18
N GLU A 487 18.89 -17.69 -7.03
CA GLU A 487 17.72 -17.54 -6.19
C GLU A 487 16.65 -16.70 -6.92
N LEU A 488 15.39 -17.14 -6.83
CA LEU A 488 14.27 -16.45 -7.45
C LEU A 488 13.89 -15.24 -6.60
N VAL A 489 14.37 -14.07 -7.01
CA VAL A 489 14.24 -12.81 -6.26
C VAL A 489 13.70 -11.69 -7.14
N GLY A 490 13.30 -10.58 -6.52
CA GLY A 490 12.95 -9.36 -7.25
C GLY A 490 14.15 -8.69 -7.89
N ARG A 491 14.01 -8.28 -9.16
CA ARG A 491 15.07 -7.68 -9.99
C ARG A 491 14.54 -6.57 -10.88
N CYS A 492 15.31 -5.49 -11.05
CA CYS A 492 14.87 -4.30 -11.77
C CYS A 492 15.11 -4.41 -13.28
N TYR A 493 14.06 -4.36 -14.10
CA TYR A 493 14.15 -4.39 -15.57
C TYR A 493 13.24 -3.37 -16.23
N LEU A 494 13.60 -2.92 -17.44
CA LEU A 494 12.76 -2.02 -18.24
C LEU A 494 11.47 -2.72 -18.67
N HIS A 495 10.36 -1.98 -18.65
CA HIS A 495 9.07 -2.41 -19.22
C HIS A 495 8.56 -1.39 -20.25
N GLN A 496 7.79 -1.87 -21.23
CA GLN A 496 7.05 -1.05 -22.18
C GLN A 496 5.66 -1.66 -22.38
N CYS A 497 4.63 -0.92 -22.00
CA CYS A 497 3.24 -1.33 -22.20
C CYS A 497 2.86 -1.41 -23.68
N THR A 498 2.02 -2.39 -24.01
CA THR A 498 1.42 -2.56 -25.33
C THR A 498 -0.10 -2.77 -25.19
N ALA A 499 -0.82 -2.97 -26.29
CA ALA A 499 -2.28 -3.06 -26.24
C ALA A 499 -2.78 -4.28 -25.42
N ARG A 500 -3.95 -4.12 -24.77
CA ARG A 500 -4.64 -5.18 -23.99
C ARG A 500 -3.85 -5.70 -22.78
N GLY A 501 -3.14 -4.83 -22.06
CA GLY A 501 -2.43 -5.16 -20.82
C GLY A 501 -1.16 -6.01 -20.97
N ALA A 502 -0.83 -6.45 -22.20
CA ALA A 502 0.45 -7.06 -22.50
C ALA A 502 1.57 -6.02 -22.50
N TYR A 503 2.81 -6.45 -22.25
CA TYR A 503 3.97 -5.57 -22.28
C TYR A 503 5.20 -6.27 -22.85
N LYS A 504 6.27 -5.51 -23.05
CA LYS A 504 7.61 -6.03 -23.33
C LYS A 504 8.52 -5.72 -22.15
N VAL A 505 9.50 -6.58 -21.92
CA VAL A 505 10.57 -6.39 -20.94
C VAL A 505 11.92 -6.30 -21.66
N GLN A 506 12.84 -5.48 -21.15
CA GLN A 506 14.23 -5.45 -21.57
C GLN A 506 15.17 -5.56 -20.36
N VAL A 507 16.15 -6.45 -20.50
CA VAL A 507 17.26 -6.70 -19.58
C VAL A 507 18.53 -6.14 -20.23
N GLU A 508 19.56 -5.80 -19.45
CA GLU A 508 20.78 -5.22 -20.02
C GLU A 508 21.42 -6.15 -21.06
N GLY A 509 21.69 -5.61 -22.26
CA GLY A 509 22.20 -6.38 -23.40
C GLY A 509 21.18 -7.28 -24.12
N SER A 510 19.92 -7.36 -23.66
CA SER A 510 18.87 -8.13 -24.35
C SER A 510 18.11 -7.27 -25.37
N PRO A 511 17.48 -7.88 -26.40
CA PRO A 511 16.38 -7.24 -27.11
C PRO A 511 15.14 -7.12 -26.20
N TRP A 512 14.15 -6.33 -26.63
CA TRP A 512 12.83 -6.31 -26.01
C TRP A 512 12.09 -7.64 -26.23
N VAL A 513 11.76 -8.35 -25.16
CA VAL A 513 11.04 -9.64 -25.19
C VAL A 513 9.58 -9.44 -24.79
N PRO A 514 8.59 -9.99 -25.52
CA PRO A 514 7.19 -9.97 -25.10
C PRO A 514 6.99 -10.68 -23.75
N CYS A 515 6.29 -10.04 -22.82
CA CYS A 515 5.94 -10.56 -21.50
C CYS A 515 4.41 -10.54 -21.39
N LEU A 516 3.78 -11.70 -21.50
CA LEU A 516 2.33 -11.84 -21.33
C LEU A 516 2.01 -12.02 -19.84
N PRO A 517 0.97 -11.37 -19.28
CA PRO A 517 0.67 -11.47 -17.86
C PRO A 517 0.54 -12.92 -17.36
N GLY A 518 1.25 -13.25 -16.30
CA GLY A 518 1.26 -14.59 -15.69
C GLY A 518 2.02 -15.68 -16.44
N LYS A 519 2.68 -15.37 -17.56
CA LYS A 519 3.58 -16.31 -18.25
C LYS A 519 5.01 -16.20 -17.70
N VAL A 520 5.85 -17.18 -18.03
CA VAL A 520 7.28 -17.20 -17.69
C VAL A 520 8.07 -17.15 -18.99
N ILE A 521 9.16 -16.37 -19.04
CA ILE A 521 9.92 -16.15 -20.27
C ILE A 521 11.42 -16.35 -20.06
N GLN A 522 12.08 -16.82 -21.13
CA GLN A 522 13.53 -16.80 -21.26
C GLN A 522 13.99 -15.47 -21.87
N ILE A 523 15.10 -14.93 -21.37
CA ILE A 523 15.70 -13.69 -21.90
C ILE A 523 16.97 -14.03 -22.70
N PRO A 524 17.08 -13.65 -23.99
CA PRO A 524 18.27 -13.91 -24.79
C PRO A 524 19.55 -13.35 -24.15
N GLY A 525 20.57 -14.20 -24.04
CA GLY A 525 21.86 -13.89 -23.41
C GLY A 525 22.01 -14.40 -21.97
N TYR A 526 20.90 -14.68 -21.28
CA TYR A 526 20.86 -15.07 -19.88
C TYR A 526 20.42 -16.53 -19.69
N TYR A 527 20.99 -17.17 -18.67
CA TYR A 527 20.49 -18.40 -18.06
C TYR A 527 19.36 -18.04 -17.09
N GLY A 528 18.44 -18.96 -16.82
CA GLY A 528 17.32 -18.76 -15.88
C GLY A 528 16.03 -18.29 -16.56
N LEU A 529 15.10 -17.77 -15.76
CA LEU A 529 13.75 -17.40 -16.14
C LEU A 529 13.36 -16.04 -15.53
N LEU A 530 12.46 -15.33 -16.22
CA LEU A 530 11.77 -14.14 -15.73
C LEU A 530 10.27 -14.40 -15.72
N PHE A 531 9.61 -14.07 -14.61
CA PHE A 531 8.19 -14.27 -14.40
C PHE A 531 7.47 -12.96 -14.68
N CYS A 532 6.53 -12.95 -15.64
CA CYS A 532 5.72 -11.79 -15.97
C CYS A 532 4.58 -11.67 -14.94
N PRO A 533 4.50 -10.59 -14.14
CA PRO A 533 3.35 -10.35 -13.25
C PRO A 533 2.01 -10.55 -13.94
N ARG A 534 1.08 -11.22 -13.25
CA ARG A 534 -0.34 -11.31 -13.63
C ARG A 534 -1.05 -9.97 -13.49
N GLY A 535 -0.56 -9.14 -12.57
CA GLY A 535 -1.16 -7.88 -12.17
C GLY A 535 -1.04 -6.74 -13.18
N ARG A 536 -1.58 -5.60 -12.77
CA ARG A 536 -1.94 -4.43 -13.60
C ARG A 536 -0.75 -3.54 -14.00
N LEU A 537 0.43 -4.13 -14.21
CA LEU A 537 1.69 -3.41 -14.52
C LEU A 537 1.58 -2.51 -15.77
N CYS A 538 0.61 -2.78 -16.64
CA CYS A 538 0.23 -1.97 -17.79
C CYS A 538 -1.29 -1.81 -17.91
N GLN A 539 -1.89 -1.16 -16.93
CA GLN A 539 -3.32 -0.86 -16.91
C GLN A 539 -3.69 0.16 -18.02
N THR A 540 -4.67 -0.20 -18.86
CA THR A 540 -5.26 0.74 -19.83
C THR A 540 -6.49 1.38 -19.19
N ASN A 541 -6.39 2.63 -18.77
CA ASN A 541 -7.57 3.46 -18.55
C ASN A 541 -8.28 3.65 -19.90
N GLU A 542 -9.59 3.43 -19.97
CA GLU A 542 -10.40 3.72 -21.18
C GLU A 542 -10.71 5.22 -21.31
N ALA A 543 -9.66 6.04 -21.24
CA ALA A 543 -9.64 7.45 -21.53
C ALA A 543 -8.22 7.84 -21.99
N ILE A 544 -8.13 8.87 -22.85
CA ILE A 544 -6.88 9.38 -23.46
C ILE A 544 -6.29 8.45 -24.54
N ASN A 545 -6.84 8.62 -25.75
CA ASN A 545 -6.14 8.53 -27.04
C ASN A 545 -5.14 7.38 -27.25
N ALA A 546 -5.61 6.31 -27.89
CA ALA A 546 -4.76 5.30 -28.49
C ALA A 546 -3.83 5.93 -29.57
N VAL A 547 -2.56 6.13 -29.22
CA VAL A 547 -1.51 6.40 -30.21
C VAL A 547 -1.21 5.09 -30.95
N THR A 548 -1.94 4.86 -32.02
CA THR A 548 -1.71 3.76 -32.97
C THR A 548 -0.41 3.99 -33.73
N SER A 549 0.70 3.58 -33.12
CA SER A 549 1.91 3.28 -33.88
C SER A 549 1.59 2.16 -34.89
N PRO A 550 2.02 2.29 -36.16
CA PRO A 550 1.71 1.29 -37.18
C PRO A 550 2.36 -0.05 -36.83
N PRO A 551 1.84 -1.18 -37.34
CA PRO A 551 2.42 -2.50 -37.10
C PRO A 551 3.82 -2.57 -37.71
N VAL A 552 4.84 -2.38 -36.86
CA VAL A 552 6.24 -2.60 -37.24
C VAL A 552 6.41 -4.09 -37.49
N SER A 553 6.45 -4.46 -38.77
CA SER A 553 6.78 -5.82 -39.22
C SER A 553 8.25 -6.10 -38.94
N LEU A 554 8.56 -6.44 -37.69
CA LEU A 554 9.82 -7.07 -37.34
C LEU A 554 9.92 -8.39 -38.11
N SER A 555 10.86 -8.44 -39.05
CA SER A 555 11.24 -9.66 -39.74
C SER A 555 11.57 -10.74 -38.71
N THR A 556 10.75 -11.77 -38.62
CA THR A 556 11.05 -12.96 -37.83
C THR A 556 12.37 -13.55 -38.32
N PRO A 557 13.39 -13.73 -37.46
CA PRO A 557 14.55 -14.53 -37.81
C PRO A 557 14.09 -15.93 -38.20
N ASP A 558 14.60 -16.47 -39.31
CA ASP A 558 14.13 -17.75 -39.84
C ASP A 558 14.22 -18.87 -38.78
N PRO A 559 13.19 -19.71 -38.63
CA PRO A 559 13.14 -20.74 -37.59
C PRO A 559 14.17 -21.84 -37.87
N LEU A 560 15.30 -21.77 -37.19
CA LEU A 560 16.44 -22.68 -37.39
C LEU A 560 16.13 -24.15 -37.07
N PHE A 561 15.13 -24.42 -36.23
CA PHE A 561 14.65 -25.77 -35.93
C PHE A 561 13.30 -25.75 -35.21
N GLN A 562 12.51 -26.83 -35.38
CA GLN A 562 11.31 -27.13 -34.61
C GLN A 562 11.50 -28.46 -33.86
N LEU A 563 11.45 -28.41 -32.54
CA LEU A 563 11.54 -29.59 -31.67
C LEU A 563 10.15 -30.13 -31.37
N SER A 564 9.89 -31.40 -31.70
CA SER A 564 8.61 -32.08 -31.40
C SER A 564 8.80 -33.24 -30.44
N LEU A 565 7.99 -33.32 -29.39
CA LEU A 565 7.95 -34.41 -28.40
C LEU A 565 6.53 -34.96 -28.23
N GLY A 566 6.35 -36.26 -28.45
CA GLY A 566 5.13 -36.95 -28.00
C GLY A 566 5.13 -37.19 -26.49
N LEU A 567 4.02 -36.89 -25.82
CA LEU A 567 3.77 -37.16 -24.41
C LEU A 567 2.73 -38.29 -24.27
N ALA A 568 2.80 -39.02 -23.15
CA ALA A 568 1.78 -39.95 -22.68
C ALA A 568 1.18 -39.40 -21.39
N GLY A 569 -0.14 -39.17 -21.38
CA GLY A 569 -0.93 -38.88 -20.19
C GLY A 569 -1.78 -40.09 -19.76
N PRO A 570 -2.56 -39.97 -18.66
CA PRO A 570 -3.49 -41.01 -18.24
C PRO A 570 -4.54 -41.31 -19.31
N PRO A 571 -4.97 -42.59 -19.47
CA PRO A 571 -5.87 -43.00 -20.54
C PRO A 571 -7.25 -42.32 -20.42
N GLY A 572 -7.76 -41.83 -21.55
CA GLY A 572 -9.05 -41.13 -21.63
C GLY A 572 -9.03 -39.65 -21.25
N HIS A 573 -7.90 -39.11 -20.79
CA HIS A 573 -7.79 -37.71 -20.41
C HIS A 573 -7.55 -36.80 -21.64
N SER A 574 -8.52 -35.93 -21.95
CA SER A 574 -8.41 -34.90 -22.98
C SER A 574 -8.20 -33.52 -22.35
N LEU A 575 -7.39 -32.68 -23.00
CA LEU A 575 -7.05 -31.34 -22.53
C LEU A 575 -7.83 -30.29 -23.32
N GLY A 576 -8.51 -29.38 -22.63
CA GLY A 576 -9.03 -28.13 -23.20
C GLY A 576 -7.90 -27.18 -23.61
N LYS A 577 -8.18 -26.15 -24.42
CA LYS A 577 -7.15 -25.27 -25.00
C LYS A 577 -6.24 -24.62 -23.94
N GLU A 578 -6.81 -24.07 -22.87
CA GLU A 578 -6.04 -23.46 -21.78
C GLU A 578 -5.15 -24.47 -21.04
N GLN A 579 -5.60 -25.72 -20.93
CA GLN A 579 -4.82 -26.82 -20.33
C GLN A 579 -3.71 -27.32 -21.28
N GLN A 580 -3.91 -27.24 -22.60
CA GLN A 580 -2.85 -27.49 -23.59
C GLN A 580 -1.76 -26.40 -23.50
N GLU A 581 -2.16 -25.13 -23.37
CA GLU A 581 -1.23 -24.01 -23.16
C GLU A 581 -0.50 -24.12 -21.81
N GLY A 582 -1.21 -24.48 -20.73
CA GLY A 582 -0.64 -24.70 -19.39
C GLY A 582 0.34 -25.87 -19.32
N LEU A 583 0.03 -27.00 -19.96
CA LEU A 583 0.95 -28.13 -20.07
C LEU A 583 2.14 -27.81 -21.00
N ALA A 584 1.94 -27.03 -22.06
CA ALA A 584 3.03 -26.60 -22.94
C ALA A 584 4.05 -25.73 -22.18
N GLU A 585 3.57 -24.81 -21.35
CA GLU A 585 4.43 -24.00 -20.46
C GLU A 585 5.22 -24.88 -19.47
N ALA A 586 4.55 -25.83 -18.82
CA ALA A 586 5.20 -26.75 -17.88
C ALA A 586 6.25 -27.67 -18.55
N VAL A 587 5.98 -28.13 -19.78
CA VAL A 587 6.94 -28.91 -20.58
C VAL A 587 8.12 -28.04 -21.03
N LEU A 588 7.88 -26.79 -21.44
CA LEU A 588 8.95 -25.84 -21.78
C LEU A 588 9.86 -25.57 -20.57
N GLN A 589 9.28 -25.29 -19.40
CA GLN A 589 10.03 -25.09 -18.15
C GLN A 589 10.88 -26.32 -17.76
N ALA A 590 10.33 -27.52 -17.92
CA ALA A 590 11.03 -28.78 -17.63
C ALA A 590 12.10 -29.15 -18.68
N LEU A 591 11.97 -28.70 -19.93
CA LEU A 591 13.02 -28.79 -20.95
C LEU A 591 14.14 -27.78 -20.69
N ALA A 592 13.81 -26.55 -20.31
CA ALA A 592 14.78 -25.50 -20.00
C ALA A 592 15.69 -25.88 -18.82
N SER A 593 15.13 -26.46 -17.75
CA SER A 593 15.90 -26.88 -16.57
C SER A 593 16.76 -28.13 -16.81
N ARG A 594 16.27 -29.14 -17.54
CA ARG A 594 17.05 -30.35 -17.85
C ARG A 594 18.05 -30.22 -19.00
N GLY A 595 17.83 -29.28 -19.93
CA GLY A 595 18.49 -29.29 -21.23
C GLY A 595 19.94 -28.79 -21.25
N GLY A 596 20.38 -28.02 -20.24
CA GLY A 596 21.69 -27.37 -20.24
C GLY A 596 21.90 -26.37 -21.39
N THR A 597 20.81 -25.91 -22.01
CA THR A 597 20.77 -25.16 -23.28
C THR A 597 21.11 -23.67 -23.08
N GLY A 598 22.28 -23.39 -22.50
CA GLY A 598 22.56 -22.16 -21.74
C GLY A 598 22.34 -20.79 -22.39
N ARG A 599 22.18 -20.69 -23.72
CA ARG A 599 21.87 -19.44 -24.44
C ARG A 599 20.90 -19.61 -25.63
N CYS A 600 20.23 -20.75 -25.73
CA CYS A 600 19.24 -21.01 -26.79
C CYS A 600 17.89 -20.41 -26.40
N TYR A 601 17.24 -19.69 -27.32
CA TYR A 601 15.91 -19.11 -27.09
C TYR A 601 14.84 -20.03 -27.65
N PHE A 602 13.94 -20.52 -26.79
CA PHE A 602 12.77 -21.29 -27.20
C PHE A 602 11.54 -20.37 -27.36
N HIS A 603 10.77 -20.57 -28.43
CA HIS A 603 9.62 -19.73 -28.77
C HIS A 603 8.45 -20.55 -29.35
N SER A 604 7.23 -20.01 -29.24
CA SER A 604 5.99 -20.64 -29.67
C SER A 604 5.81 -22.09 -29.17
N PRO A 605 5.84 -22.35 -27.84
CA PRO A 605 5.47 -23.65 -27.29
C PRO A 605 3.97 -23.92 -27.55
N SER A 606 3.63 -25.11 -28.01
CA SER A 606 2.24 -25.54 -28.16
C SER A 606 2.09 -27.04 -27.98
N ILE A 607 0.95 -27.49 -27.44
CA ILE A 607 0.57 -28.91 -27.38
C ILE A 607 -0.66 -29.14 -28.24
N THR A 608 -0.59 -30.14 -29.11
CA THR A 608 -1.74 -30.63 -29.87
C THR A 608 -2.65 -31.52 -29.01
N THR A 609 -3.91 -31.68 -29.42
CA THR A 609 -4.86 -32.64 -28.81
C THR A 609 -4.34 -34.09 -28.78
N SER A 610 -3.40 -34.45 -29.65
CA SER A 610 -2.72 -35.76 -29.66
C SER A 610 -1.48 -35.84 -28.74
N LEU A 611 -1.36 -34.91 -27.77
CA LEU A 611 -0.26 -34.80 -26.82
C LEU A 611 1.13 -34.67 -27.46
N VAL A 612 1.22 -34.11 -28.67
CA VAL A 612 2.51 -33.71 -29.26
C VAL A 612 2.79 -32.26 -28.88
N PHE A 613 3.81 -32.05 -28.05
CA PHE A 613 4.42 -30.75 -27.78
C PHE A 613 5.33 -30.36 -28.94
N THR A 614 5.27 -29.10 -29.36
CA THR A 614 6.18 -28.51 -30.35
C THR A 614 6.70 -27.17 -29.87
N VAL A 615 7.96 -26.86 -30.13
CA VAL A 615 8.57 -25.55 -29.84
C VAL A 615 9.63 -25.21 -30.89
N HIS A 616 9.75 -23.93 -31.25
CA HIS A 616 10.75 -23.43 -32.18
C HIS A 616 11.97 -22.90 -31.42
N MET A 617 13.17 -22.97 -32.01
CA MET A 617 14.41 -22.55 -31.34
C MET A 617 15.20 -21.56 -32.21
N TRP A 618 15.58 -20.42 -31.62
CA TRP A 618 16.35 -19.36 -32.28
C TRP A 618 17.79 -19.28 -31.74
N LYS A 619 18.73 -18.89 -32.61
CA LYS A 619 20.16 -18.70 -32.29
C LYS A 619 20.42 -17.24 -31.95
N SER A 620 20.75 -16.97 -30.70
CA SER A 620 21.16 -15.65 -30.21
C SER A 620 22.64 -15.35 -30.52
N PRO A 621 23.02 -14.07 -30.70
CA PRO A 621 24.42 -13.66 -30.58
C PRO A 621 24.98 -14.09 -29.20
N GLY A 622 26.19 -14.66 -29.18
CA GLY A 622 26.78 -15.19 -27.95
C GLY A 622 26.39 -16.62 -27.57
N CYS A 623 25.51 -17.29 -28.34
CA CYS A 623 25.27 -18.73 -28.22
C CYS A 623 26.43 -19.55 -28.85
N GLN A 624 27.55 -19.66 -28.11
CA GLN A 624 28.67 -20.57 -28.43
C GLN A 624 28.44 -22.00 -27.89
N GLY A 625 27.18 -22.39 -27.63
CA GLY A 625 26.82 -23.77 -27.31
C GLY A 625 27.07 -24.73 -28.48
N PRO A 626 26.99 -26.05 -28.24
CA PRO A 626 27.15 -27.05 -29.28
C PRO A 626 26.11 -26.88 -30.40
N SER A 627 26.45 -27.30 -31.62
CA SER A 627 25.59 -27.14 -32.80
C SER A 627 24.19 -27.75 -32.61
N VAL A 628 23.19 -27.26 -33.35
CA VAL A 628 21.78 -27.70 -33.24
C VAL A 628 21.66 -29.23 -33.27
N ALA A 629 22.42 -29.91 -34.13
CA ALA A 629 22.47 -31.38 -34.20
C ALA A 629 23.04 -32.05 -32.93
N MET A 630 24.04 -31.45 -32.29
CA MET A 630 24.57 -31.93 -30.99
C MET A 630 23.63 -31.61 -29.83
N LEU A 631 22.95 -30.46 -29.84
CA LEU A 631 21.94 -30.08 -28.85
C LEU A 631 20.75 -31.05 -28.90
N HIS A 632 20.26 -31.36 -30.11
CA HIS A 632 19.30 -32.44 -30.36
C HIS A 632 19.80 -33.78 -29.80
N ARG A 633 21.05 -34.19 -30.10
CA ARG A 633 21.61 -35.46 -29.61
C ARG A 633 21.69 -35.49 -28.08
N ALA A 634 22.05 -34.38 -27.44
CA ALA A 634 22.13 -34.27 -25.98
C ALA A 634 20.75 -34.37 -25.32
N LEU A 635 19.75 -33.62 -25.82
CA LEU A 635 18.36 -33.68 -25.34
C LEU A 635 17.76 -35.09 -25.53
N THR A 636 17.96 -35.69 -26.70
CA THR A 636 17.48 -37.05 -27.02
C THR A 636 18.08 -38.09 -26.09
N LEU A 637 19.41 -38.10 -25.92
CA LEU A 637 20.09 -39.04 -25.02
C LEU A 637 19.70 -38.82 -23.55
N THR A 638 19.39 -37.57 -23.16
CA THR A 638 18.94 -37.25 -21.80
C THR A 638 17.54 -37.79 -21.55
N LEU A 639 16.61 -37.55 -22.48
CA LEU A 639 15.21 -37.99 -22.38
C LEU A 639 15.07 -39.52 -22.53
N GLN A 640 15.92 -40.16 -23.34
CA GLN A 640 16.01 -41.63 -23.42
C GLN A 640 16.58 -42.26 -22.14
N LYS A 641 17.51 -41.60 -21.44
CA LYS A 641 18.07 -42.09 -20.17
C LYS A 641 17.16 -41.82 -18.97
N LYS A 642 16.43 -40.71 -18.97
CA LYS A 642 15.43 -40.38 -17.94
C LYS A 642 14.30 -39.59 -18.61
N PRO A 643 13.09 -40.16 -18.77
CA PRO A 643 11.98 -39.45 -19.39
C PRO A 643 11.66 -38.15 -18.65
N LEU A 644 11.13 -37.17 -19.37
CA LEU A 644 10.51 -36.01 -18.73
C LEU A 644 9.26 -36.51 -17.99
N GLU A 645 9.06 -36.05 -16.78
CA GLU A 645 7.85 -36.28 -15.98
C GLU A 645 7.33 -34.89 -15.62
N VAL A 646 6.09 -34.58 -16.03
CA VAL A 646 5.48 -33.27 -15.88
C VAL A 646 4.12 -33.45 -15.22
N TYR A 647 4.00 -32.95 -13.99
CA TYR A 647 2.76 -32.97 -13.24
C TYR A 647 1.98 -31.69 -13.54
N HIS A 648 0.76 -31.82 -14.08
CA HIS A 648 -0.10 -30.69 -14.45
C HIS A 648 -1.57 -31.08 -14.29
N GLY A 649 -2.39 -30.22 -13.68
CA GLY A 649 -3.83 -30.46 -13.51
C GLY A 649 -4.19 -31.73 -12.70
N GLY A 650 -3.28 -32.22 -11.85
CA GLY A 650 -3.43 -33.50 -11.13
C GLY A 650 -3.06 -34.75 -11.93
N ALA A 651 -2.75 -34.63 -13.22
CA ALA A 651 -2.26 -35.70 -14.06
C ALA A 651 -0.71 -35.67 -14.18
N ASN A 652 -0.09 -36.84 -14.39
CA ASN A 652 1.33 -36.96 -14.73
C ASN A 652 1.47 -37.27 -16.23
N PHE A 653 2.30 -36.50 -16.92
CA PHE A 653 2.61 -36.67 -18.34
C PHE A 653 4.08 -37.05 -18.52
N THR A 654 4.35 -38.08 -19.33
CA THR A 654 5.71 -38.59 -19.57
C THR A 654 6.08 -38.59 -21.05
N THR A 655 7.36 -38.37 -21.39
CA THR A 655 7.81 -38.37 -22.81
C THR A 655 7.81 -39.77 -23.42
N GLN A 656 7.16 -39.95 -24.57
CA GLN A 656 7.11 -41.22 -25.32
C GLN A 656 8.46 -41.53 -25.99
N PRO A 657 9.06 -42.73 -25.79
CA PRO A 657 10.38 -43.07 -26.35
C PRO A 657 10.51 -43.05 -27.88
N SER A 658 9.38 -43.05 -28.61
CA SER A 658 9.29 -43.28 -30.05
C SER A 658 8.75 -42.10 -30.87
N LYS A 659 8.48 -40.94 -30.25
CA LYS A 659 7.95 -39.74 -30.92
C LYS A 659 8.82 -38.50 -30.67
N LEU A 660 10.10 -38.59 -31.03
CA LEU A 660 10.92 -37.41 -31.30
C LEU A 660 11.03 -37.24 -32.82
N LEU A 661 10.32 -36.27 -33.38
CA LEU A 661 10.26 -36.01 -34.82
C LEU A 661 10.75 -34.60 -35.10
N LEU A 662 11.62 -34.48 -36.11
CA LEU A 662 12.40 -33.29 -36.39
C LEU A 662 12.55 -33.11 -37.91
N THR A 663 12.05 -31.99 -38.41
CA THR A 663 12.28 -31.53 -39.78
C THR A 663 13.53 -30.65 -39.82
N SER A 664 14.44 -30.96 -40.74
CA SER A 664 15.63 -30.17 -41.04
C SER A 664 15.68 -29.97 -42.54
N ASP A 665 15.58 -28.74 -43.01
CA ASP A 665 15.60 -28.44 -44.44
C ASP A 665 17.02 -28.52 -45.02
N HIS A 666 17.30 -29.67 -45.63
CA HIS A 666 18.49 -29.97 -46.45
C HIS A 666 19.84 -30.03 -45.67
N ASN A 667 20.89 -30.71 -46.14
CA ASN A 667 21.11 -31.37 -47.45
C ASN A 667 21.78 -32.76 -47.23
N PRO A 668 21.55 -33.80 -48.05
CA PRO A 668 21.94 -35.17 -47.71
C PRO A 668 23.32 -35.60 -48.26
N SER A 669 24.22 -36.08 -47.39
CA SER A 669 25.38 -36.91 -47.80
C SER A 669 26.03 -37.66 -46.62
N MET A 670 25.72 -38.97 -46.48
CA MET A 670 26.70 -40.07 -46.38
C MET A 670 26.03 -41.40 -45.96
N THR A 671 26.64 -42.49 -46.40
CA THR A 671 26.10 -43.86 -46.42
C THR A 671 26.45 -44.71 -45.20
N HIS A 672 25.52 -45.61 -44.82
CA HIS A 672 25.73 -46.95 -44.25
C HIS A 672 26.73 -47.19 -43.09
N LEU A 673 26.20 -47.69 -41.96
CA LEU A 673 26.60 -49.02 -41.45
C LEU A 673 25.46 -49.69 -40.65
N ARG A 674 25.50 -51.03 -40.50
CA ARG A 674 24.58 -51.87 -39.71
C ARG A 674 25.38 -53.01 -39.03
N LEU A 675 24.70 -53.78 -38.16
CA LEU A 675 25.21 -54.85 -37.28
C LEU A 675 25.98 -54.32 -36.04
N SER A 676 26.06 -55.06 -34.92
CA SER A 676 25.70 -56.47 -34.66
C SER A 676 24.81 -56.69 -33.42
N VAL A 677 24.52 -57.95 -33.09
CA VAL A 677 23.62 -58.39 -32.00
C VAL A 677 24.40 -59.13 -30.91
N GLY A 678 24.14 -58.76 -29.65
CA GLY A 678 24.06 -59.62 -28.45
C GLY A 678 25.20 -60.57 -28.04
N LEU A 679 25.63 -60.47 -26.77
CA LEU A 679 25.88 -61.63 -25.90
C LEU A 679 25.78 -61.24 -24.41
N CYS A 680 25.87 -62.25 -23.51
CA CYS A 680 25.82 -62.16 -22.04
C CYS A 680 24.44 -61.88 -21.40
N LEU A 681 23.50 -62.80 -21.65
CA LEU A 681 22.59 -63.26 -20.60
C LEU A 681 23.38 -64.17 -19.60
N MET A 682 22.80 -64.47 -18.44
CA MET A 682 23.21 -65.50 -17.46
C MET A 682 24.46 -65.23 -16.60
N LEU A 683 24.25 -64.68 -15.40
CA LEU A 683 25.00 -65.08 -14.21
C LEU A 683 24.17 -64.94 -12.91
N LEU A 684 23.50 -66.05 -12.58
CA LEU A 684 22.98 -66.49 -11.26
C LEU A 684 21.82 -65.72 -10.57
N ILE A 685 20.77 -66.50 -10.31
CA ILE A 685 19.73 -66.33 -9.27
C ILE A 685 20.08 -67.28 -8.10
N PHE A 686 19.39 -67.18 -6.94
CA PHE A 686 19.59 -67.89 -5.64
C PHE A 686 20.71 -67.27 -4.75
N VAL A 687 20.58 -67.07 -3.43
CA VAL A 687 19.58 -67.40 -2.37
C VAL A 687 19.44 -66.17 -1.41
N GLY A 688 18.34 -65.87 -0.70
CA GLY A 688 16.98 -66.41 -0.72
C GLY A 688 16.29 -66.60 0.66
N VAL A 689 15.28 -65.75 0.97
CA VAL A 689 14.18 -65.96 1.97
C VAL A 689 14.50 -65.78 3.48
N LEU A 690 13.46 -65.32 4.23
CA LEU A 690 13.27 -65.23 5.70
C LEU A 690 13.97 -64.09 6.50
N GLY A 691 13.26 -63.54 7.51
CA GLY A 691 13.78 -62.55 8.45
C GLY A 691 12.76 -61.64 9.17
N THR A 692 11.84 -62.18 9.99
CA THR A 692 10.86 -61.37 10.77
C THR A 692 10.88 -61.65 12.27
N THR A 693 11.30 -60.67 13.08
CA THR A 693 10.90 -60.36 14.48
C THR A 693 11.69 -59.10 14.92
N ALA A 694 11.17 -58.04 15.54
CA ALA A 694 10.20 -57.88 16.64
C ALA A 694 10.84 -57.97 18.06
N TYR A 695 11.14 -56.82 18.68
CA TYR A 695 11.21 -56.68 20.14
C TYR A 695 10.88 -55.24 20.60
N GLN A 696 10.54 -55.06 21.89
CA GLN A 696 9.84 -53.88 22.43
C GLN A 696 10.18 -53.62 23.92
N LYS A 697 10.36 -52.35 24.33
CA LYS A 697 10.15 -51.77 25.71
C LYS A 697 10.45 -50.24 25.71
N ARG A 698 9.51 -49.40 26.18
CA ARG A 698 9.42 -48.73 27.53
C ARG A 698 10.52 -47.68 27.80
N ALA A 699 10.28 -46.50 28.38
CA ALA A 699 9.07 -45.76 28.84
C ALA A 699 9.42 -44.23 28.93
N THR A 700 8.73 -43.23 29.54
CA THR A 700 7.65 -43.16 30.56
C THR A 700 6.91 -41.79 30.51
N LEU A 701 5.79 -41.67 31.24
CA LEU A 701 5.04 -40.44 31.65
C LEU A 701 5.67 -39.76 32.91
N PRO A 702 5.23 -38.58 33.45
CA PRO A 702 3.93 -37.86 33.31
C PRO A 702 4.06 -36.34 32.96
N VAL A 703 2.99 -35.51 32.91
CA VAL A 703 2.39 -34.72 34.03
C VAL A 703 0.99 -34.13 33.63
N ARG A 704 0.16 -33.75 34.62
CA ARG A 704 -1.20 -33.12 34.58
C ARG A 704 -1.39 -32.34 35.93
N PRO A 705 -2.37 -31.44 36.20
CA PRO A 705 -3.34 -30.68 35.39
C PRO A 705 -3.28 -29.13 35.57
N SER A 706 -4.25 -28.41 34.99
CA SER A 706 -4.50 -26.94 35.15
C SER A 706 -5.24 -26.55 36.45
N PRO A 707 -5.18 -25.27 36.89
CA PRO A 707 -6.03 -24.67 37.93
C PRO A 707 -7.28 -23.95 37.36
N SER A 708 -8.09 -23.32 38.23
CA SER A 708 -9.47 -22.85 37.97
C SER A 708 -9.72 -21.33 38.19
N HIS A 709 -10.89 -20.84 37.75
CA HIS A 709 -11.37 -19.45 37.91
C HIS A 709 -11.63 -19.00 39.36
N HIS A 710 -11.64 -17.68 39.57
CA HIS A 710 -12.28 -16.97 40.67
C HIS A 710 -12.90 -15.65 40.18
N SER A 711 -13.92 -15.14 40.89
CA SER A 711 -14.62 -13.87 40.64
C SER A 711 -14.56 -12.96 41.88
N PRO A 712 -14.74 -11.63 41.74
CA PRO A 712 -15.14 -10.74 42.83
C PRO A 712 -16.49 -10.00 42.57
N GLU A 713 -17.02 -9.33 43.60
CA GLU A 713 -18.39 -8.77 43.66
C GLU A 713 -18.47 -7.23 43.50
N LEU A 714 -19.71 -6.71 43.38
CA LEU A 714 -20.02 -5.27 43.39
C LEU A 714 -20.02 -4.67 44.80
N HIS A 715 -19.78 -3.35 44.90
CA HIS A 715 -20.45 -2.43 45.84
C HIS A 715 -20.40 -0.97 45.29
N GLY A 716 -21.13 0.00 45.88
CA GLY A 716 -21.13 1.39 45.40
C GLY A 716 -22.00 2.39 46.18
N THR A 717 -22.53 3.40 45.48
CA THR A 717 -23.41 4.53 45.93
C THR A 717 -22.71 5.83 46.39
N ARG A 718 -23.43 6.96 46.32
CA ARG A 718 -22.97 8.37 46.48
C ARG A 718 -23.70 9.10 47.63
N VAL A 719 -23.14 10.24 48.09
CA VAL A 719 -23.85 11.34 48.79
C VAL A 719 -23.32 12.70 48.26
N PRO A 720 -24.11 13.80 48.15
CA PRO A 720 -23.74 15.01 47.39
C PRO A 720 -23.46 16.30 48.23
N VAL A 721 -22.97 17.36 47.55
CA VAL A 721 -22.84 18.75 48.06
C VAL A 721 -23.35 19.74 46.99
N ARG A 722 -23.78 20.96 47.40
CA ARG A 722 -24.35 22.01 46.53
C ARG A 722 -23.87 23.41 46.97
N GLY A 723 -23.46 24.26 46.03
CA GLY A 723 -23.26 25.70 46.27
C GLY A 723 -22.05 26.28 45.55
N ILE A 724 -22.29 27.14 44.54
CA ILE A 724 -21.30 27.69 43.59
C ILE A 724 -20.64 26.58 42.74
N ARG A 725 -20.24 26.92 41.51
CA ARG A 725 -19.44 26.05 40.66
C ARG A 725 -18.40 26.88 39.93
N GLU A 726 -17.13 26.64 40.25
CA GLU A 726 -16.04 26.95 39.33
C GLU A 726 -16.23 26.14 38.04
N VAL A 727 -15.73 26.65 36.91
CA VAL A 727 -15.98 26.07 35.57
C VAL A 727 -14.99 24.97 35.25
#